data_AF-I0EU77-F1
#
_entry.id   AF-I0EU77-F1
#
_cell.length_a   1.000
_cell.length_b   1.000
_cell.length_c   1.000
_cell.angle_alpha   90.00
_cell.angle_beta   90.00
_cell.angle_gamma   90.00
#
_symmetry.space_group_name_H-M   'P 1'
#
loop_
_entity.id
_entity.type
_entity.pdbx_description
1 polymer ?
#
loop_
_entity_poly.entity_id
_entity_poly.type
_entity_poly.pdbx_seq_one_letter_code
_entity_poly.pdbx_strand_id
1 'polypeptide(L)'
;MKNLKSLFSFLLASFWIAIPLIVLYACACAIATFIENDYGTSASKAIVYNTTWFNFLHAYLLVVLIGTFITSKALMRKRYASIFFHSSLILIILGAGITRFFGVEGLMHIRENNSQSSFKSTDTYLNVTLNDTTKLSLKTPLTFYSKHLKPIHTTLNHKPLILEPLEIYKQNAAKKDNATILVLKATYNGVSHEFKLIKTNRNEGIEESQMFKDDKLSLDFGATYVELPFQIKLKRFELQRYAGSMSPSSYASEVEVLKLDNTLIKPYRIFMNHVLDYEGYRFFQSSYDTDEKGTILSVNKDPGKIPTYLGYAMLILGALWLLFDKEGRFLKLSRFLKSQQIASFLLALVLISPLTSMLANDKAQIDMHGGKSVKIEQQNVENSTHKENSQKNILERLKRLREYSKEHLQAFQRLQVQDFDGRIKPLDTISIEYVHKILRKDSFQGLNAMQVLLGIMFYPDDWRSVKMIYTSTQALRKLIGTPLDERRIAFRDIFDHHGYKLQNHVEEVNQKSPNERNEFDKDILKVDERINLVYTLFSGQVLRIFPNKKTNAWLSPIQAINSTDKDVSSVAQNFLKNIFNGFDEALQTNEWHKVEKTLKDLSAYQEEHSKNLYLSPSKVDSEIFLNHTNFFNGLTLPYIFLGLLLFIVVINSIIKNTTPNAWLTKILYIAIILCAFAHSIGLILRWYVSEHSPWSNAYESMLYIAWASIIAGFILRSKLALSASSFLAGIALFVAHLGFMDPQIGNLVPVLKSYWLNIHVSIITASYGFLGLCFVLGILNLVLFILRKQGRSNLDKTILSVSAINEMSMILGLFMLTAGNFLGGVWANESWGRYWGWDPKETWALISICVYALILHLRFLGSKNWPFILASSSVLGFYSILMTYFGVNYYLSGLHSYAAGDPLPIPTFLYPFVATTFILVIWAYFKRHLSLPKLQ
;
A
#
# COMPACT_ATOMS: atom_id res chain seq x y z
N MET A 1 -6.73 -54.90 12.80
CA MET A 1 -5.68 -53.93 13.22
C MET A 1 -4.91 -53.30 12.06
N LYS A 2 -4.19 -54.04 11.18
CA LYS A 2 -3.33 -53.44 10.12
C LYS A 2 -4.04 -52.38 9.26
N ASN A 3 -5.22 -52.70 8.72
CA ASN A 3 -6.00 -51.79 7.86
C ASN A 3 -6.41 -50.52 8.61
N LEU A 4 -6.77 -50.62 9.89
CA LEU A 4 -7.12 -49.46 10.73
C LEU A 4 -5.91 -48.54 10.97
N LYS A 5 -4.73 -49.10 11.26
CA LYS A 5 -3.47 -48.32 11.34
C LYS A 5 -3.12 -47.66 10.00
N SER A 6 -3.39 -48.32 8.88
CA SER A 6 -3.20 -47.76 7.54
C SER A 6 -4.16 -46.60 7.27
N LEU A 7 -5.43 -46.73 7.65
CA LEU A 7 -6.45 -45.68 7.52
C LEU A 7 -6.13 -44.45 8.39
N PHE A 8 -5.76 -44.63 9.67
CA PHE A 8 -5.32 -43.52 10.51
C PHE A 8 -4.05 -42.84 9.98
N SER A 9 -3.07 -43.60 9.49
CA SER A 9 -1.86 -43.04 8.85
C SER A 9 -2.19 -42.25 7.57
N PHE A 10 -3.20 -42.69 6.80
CA PHE A 10 -3.68 -41.95 5.64
C PHE A 10 -4.41 -40.65 6.05
N LEU A 11 -5.37 -40.74 6.98
CA LEU A 11 -6.21 -39.60 7.39
C LEU A 11 -5.47 -38.52 8.19
N LEU A 12 -4.47 -38.90 8.98
CA LEU A 12 -3.79 -37.99 9.93
C LEU A 12 -2.33 -37.69 9.57
N ALA A 13 -1.74 -38.34 8.55
CA ALA A 13 -0.30 -38.26 8.31
C ALA A 13 0.14 -38.43 6.84
N SER A 14 -0.69 -37.96 5.90
CA SER A 14 -0.49 -38.09 4.45
C SER A 14 -0.56 -36.75 3.72
N PHE A 15 0.35 -36.54 2.77
CA PHE A 15 0.30 -35.40 1.82
C PHE A 15 -0.99 -35.38 0.99
N TRP A 16 -1.62 -36.55 0.75
CA TRP A 16 -2.91 -36.65 0.05
C TRP A 16 -4.09 -36.05 0.82
N ILE A 17 -3.95 -35.83 2.13
CA ILE A 17 -4.90 -35.09 2.96
C ILE A 17 -4.41 -33.65 3.18
N ALA A 18 -3.13 -33.47 3.51
CA ALA A 18 -2.57 -32.16 3.80
C ALA A 18 -2.75 -31.16 2.64
N ILE A 19 -2.59 -31.60 1.39
CA ILE A 19 -2.70 -30.72 0.22
C ILE A 19 -4.15 -30.24 0.01
N PRO A 20 -5.19 -31.10 -0.08
CA PRO A 20 -6.58 -30.65 -0.11
C PRO A 20 -7.00 -29.80 1.10
N LEU A 21 -6.48 -30.09 2.29
CA LEU A 21 -6.81 -29.34 3.50
C LEU A 21 -6.26 -27.90 3.47
N ILE A 22 -5.06 -27.70 2.89
CA ILE A 22 -4.49 -26.38 2.63
C ILE A 22 -5.29 -25.62 1.55
N VAL A 23 -5.81 -26.29 0.52
CA VAL A 23 -6.73 -25.66 -0.45
C VAL A 23 -8.00 -25.19 0.24
N LEU A 24 -8.66 -26.07 1.00
CA LEU A 24 -9.89 -25.75 1.72
C LEU A 24 -9.69 -24.55 2.68
N TYR A 25 -8.55 -24.51 3.37
CA TYR A 25 -8.17 -23.39 4.24
C TYR A 25 -7.99 -22.09 3.46
N ALA A 26 -7.21 -22.09 2.37
CA ALA A 26 -7.02 -20.91 1.53
C ALA A 26 -8.34 -20.40 0.92
N CYS A 27 -9.23 -21.31 0.48
CA CYS A 27 -10.55 -20.95 -0.03
C CYS A 27 -11.47 -20.37 1.06
N ALA A 28 -11.46 -20.93 2.28
CA ALA A 28 -12.23 -20.41 3.41
C ALA A 28 -11.80 -18.97 3.77
N CYS A 29 -10.48 -18.72 3.82
CA CYS A 29 -9.91 -17.39 4.04
C CYS A 29 -10.27 -16.42 2.89
N ALA A 30 -10.19 -16.85 1.63
CA ALA A 30 -10.55 -16.02 0.49
C ALA A 30 -12.03 -15.58 0.55
N ILE A 31 -12.94 -16.52 0.79
CA ILE A 31 -14.37 -16.26 0.98
C ILE A 31 -14.60 -15.30 2.15
N ALA A 32 -13.88 -15.45 3.26
CA ALA A 32 -13.97 -14.53 4.40
C ALA A 32 -13.59 -13.09 4.03
N THR A 33 -12.58 -12.86 3.17
CA THR A 33 -12.21 -11.49 2.74
C THR A 33 -13.23 -10.82 1.83
N PHE A 34 -13.95 -11.58 0.99
CA PHE A 34 -15.07 -11.02 0.22
C PHE A 34 -16.27 -10.72 1.12
N ILE A 35 -16.57 -11.61 2.08
CA ILE A 35 -17.57 -11.32 3.12
C ILE A 35 -17.19 -10.07 3.92
N GLU A 36 -15.91 -9.86 4.22
CA GLU A 36 -15.44 -8.67 4.93
C GLU A 36 -15.66 -7.37 4.15
N ASN A 37 -15.40 -7.38 2.84
CA ASN A 37 -15.61 -6.22 1.97
C ASN A 37 -17.10 -5.87 1.81
N ASP A 38 -17.95 -6.89 1.62
CA ASP A 38 -19.36 -6.70 1.26
C ASP A 38 -20.26 -6.52 2.50
N TYR A 39 -19.86 -7.10 3.65
CA TYR A 39 -20.68 -7.23 4.86
C TYR A 39 -19.99 -6.78 6.16
N GLY A 40 -18.70 -6.41 6.10
CA GLY A 40 -17.88 -5.90 7.23
C GLY A 40 -17.16 -6.98 8.06
N THR A 41 -16.12 -6.58 8.79
CA THR A 41 -15.28 -7.48 9.63
C THR A 41 -16.08 -8.26 10.69
N SER A 42 -17.20 -7.73 11.17
CA SER A 42 -18.10 -8.46 12.07
C SER A 42 -18.79 -9.66 11.37
N ALA A 43 -19.05 -9.56 10.06
CA ALA A 43 -19.63 -10.64 9.26
C ALA A 43 -18.61 -11.74 8.95
N SER A 44 -17.41 -11.38 8.50
CA SER A 44 -16.33 -12.34 8.22
C SER A 44 -15.96 -13.13 9.48
N LYS A 45 -15.87 -12.44 10.64
CA LYS A 45 -15.72 -13.07 11.95
C LYS A 45 -16.90 -13.98 12.29
N ALA A 46 -18.15 -13.55 12.18
CA ALA A 46 -19.30 -14.38 12.57
C ALA A 46 -19.52 -15.61 11.67
N ILE A 47 -19.38 -15.46 10.34
CA ILE A 47 -19.72 -16.48 9.34
C ILE A 47 -18.57 -17.46 9.09
N VAL A 48 -17.31 -17.02 9.23
CA VAL A 48 -16.12 -17.86 9.04
C VAL A 48 -15.29 -17.95 10.31
N TYR A 49 -14.59 -16.88 10.69
CA TYR A 49 -13.44 -17.01 11.60
C TYR A 49 -13.81 -17.46 13.02
N ASN A 50 -15.00 -17.14 13.54
CA ASN A 50 -15.47 -17.52 14.89
C ASN A 50 -16.33 -18.79 14.92
N THR A 51 -16.41 -19.53 13.82
CA THR A 51 -17.21 -20.76 13.74
C THR A 51 -16.49 -22.01 14.27
N THR A 52 -17.28 -22.99 14.68
CA THR A 52 -16.79 -24.32 15.09
C THR A 52 -16.17 -25.11 13.95
N TRP A 53 -16.66 -24.96 12.70
CA TRP A 53 -16.10 -25.65 11.54
C TRP A 53 -14.72 -25.11 11.16
N PHE A 54 -14.49 -23.79 11.28
CA PHE A 54 -13.18 -23.19 11.04
C PHE A 54 -12.17 -23.54 12.15
N ASN A 55 -12.62 -23.58 13.42
CA ASN A 55 -11.83 -24.13 14.53
C ASN A 55 -11.41 -25.59 14.28
N PHE A 56 -12.33 -26.43 13.78
CA PHE A 56 -12.03 -27.82 13.42
C PHE A 56 -11.03 -27.90 12.25
N LEU A 57 -11.15 -27.03 11.26
CA LEU A 57 -10.22 -26.94 10.13
C LEU A 57 -8.79 -26.61 10.59
N HIS A 58 -8.62 -25.64 11.50
CA HIS A 58 -7.33 -25.36 12.15
C HIS A 58 -6.79 -26.56 12.94
N ALA A 59 -7.62 -27.17 13.79
CA ALA A 59 -7.21 -28.31 14.62
C ALA A 59 -6.82 -29.53 13.78
N TYR A 60 -7.57 -29.82 12.71
CA TYR A 60 -7.26 -30.92 11.81
C TYR A 60 -5.98 -30.65 11.00
N LEU A 61 -5.75 -29.41 10.55
CA LEU A 61 -4.50 -29.03 9.88
C LEU A 61 -3.29 -29.20 10.81
N LEU A 62 -3.42 -28.81 12.09
CA LEU A 62 -2.39 -29.03 13.11
C LEU A 62 -2.08 -30.52 13.31
N VAL A 63 -3.11 -31.36 13.46
CA VAL A 63 -2.95 -32.82 13.60
C VAL A 63 -2.30 -33.43 12.36
N VAL A 64 -2.70 -33.02 11.16
CA VAL A 64 -2.13 -33.52 9.90
C VAL A 64 -0.68 -33.07 9.71
N LEU A 65 -0.32 -31.86 10.14
CA LEU A 65 1.08 -31.39 10.17
C LEU A 65 1.93 -32.23 11.13
N ILE A 66 1.47 -32.44 12.37
CA ILE A 66 2.16 -33.25 13.38
C ILE A 66 2.31 -34.71 12.90
N GLY A 67 1.24 -35.32 12.41
CA GLY A 67 1.27 -36.70 11.92
C GLY A 67 2.20 -36.87 10.72
N THR A 68 2.13 -35.97 9.73
CA THR A 68 3.00 -36.00 8.54
C THR A 68 4.47 -35.76 8.92
N PHE A 69 4.74 -34.89 9.89
CA PHE A 69 6.08 -34.69 10.45
C PHE A 69 6.63 -36.00 11.04
N ILE A 70 5.85 -36.72 11.84
CA ILE A 70 6.23 -38.00 12.45
C ILE A 70 6.44 -39.08 11.38
N THR A 71 5.49 -39.29 10.47
CA THR A 71 5.58 -40.36 9.45
C THR A 71 6.66 -40.11 8.40
N SER A 72 7.05 -38.86 8.16
CA SER A 72 8.14 -38.50 7.24
C SER A 72 9.50 -39.13 7.60
N LYS A 73 9.68 -39.54 8.87
CA LYS A 73 10.97 -39.97 9.46
C LYS A 73 12.11 -38.98 9.17
N ALA A 74 11.80 -37.68 9.08
CA ALA A 74 12.77 -36.62 8.76
C ALA A 74 14.01 -36.64 9.69
N LEU A 75 13.80 -36.97 10.97
CA LEU A 75 14.88 -37.06 11.97
C LEU A 75 15.89 -38.16 11.63
N MET A 76 15.39 -39.37 11.33
CA MET A 76 16.23 -40.51 10.88
C MET A 76 16.94 -40.20 9.55
N ARG A 77 16.33 -39.35 8.71
CA ARG A 77 16.88 -38.87 7.44
C ARG A 77 17.84 -37.67 7.60
N LYS A 78 18.19 -37.30 8.84
CA LYS A 78 19.07 -36.16 9.22
C LYS A 78 18.62 -34.79 8.67
N ARG A 79 17.31 -34.59 8.47
CA ARG A 79 16.72 -33.39 7.85
C ARG A 79 16.44 -32.25 8.84
N TYR A 80 17.44 -31.88 9.63
CA TYR A 80 17.29 -30.96 10.77
C TYR A 80 16.73 -29.58 10.37
N ALA A 81 17.22 -28.97 9.28
CA ALA A 81 16.68 -27.70 8.78
C ALA A 81 15.18 -27.77 8.42
N SER A 82 14.79 -28.85 7.74
CA SER A 82 13.39 -29.11 7.38
C SER A 82 12.52 -29.38 8.61
N ILE A 83 13.05 -30.05 9.62
CA ILE A 83 12.37 -30.28 10.90
C ILE A 83 12.11 -28.94 11.59
N PHE A 84 13.16 -28.16 11.80
CA PHE A 84 13.10 -26.89 12.53
C PHE A 84 12.11 -25.92 11.85
N PHE A 85 12.14 -25.84 10.51
CA PHE A 85 11.17 -25.07 9.74
C PHE A 85 9.72 -25.56 9.93
N HIS A 86 9.41 -26.85 9.81
CA HIS A 86 8.01 -27.31 9.92
C HIS A 86 7.50 -27.31 11.37
N SER A 87 8.37 -27.51 12.37
CA SER A 87 8.03 -27.34 13.79
C SER A 87 7.63 -25.91 14.14
N SER A 88 8.12 -24.90 13.41
CA SER A 88 7.71 -23.51 13.60
C SER A 88 6.21 -23.29 13.35
N LEU A 89 5.64 -23.93 12.32
CA LEU A 89 4.22 -23.84 11.97
C LEU A 89 3.32 -24.40 13.08
N ILE A 90 3.78 -25.45 13.75
CA ILE A 90 3.09 -26.06 14.91
C ILE A 90 3.03 -25.04 16.06
N LEU A 91 4.14 -24.36 16.37
CA LEU A 91 4.19 -23.31 17.40
C LEU A 91 3.33 -22.09 17.04
N ILE A 92 3.33 -21.66 15.78
CA ILE A 92 2.49 -20.55 15.29
C ILE A 92 0.99 -20.87 15.46
N ILE A 93 0.55 -22.08 15.07
CA ILE A 93 -0.86 -22.47 15.21
C ILE A 93 -1.26 -22.63 16.69
N LEU A 94 -0.38 -23.17 17.53
CA LEU A 94 -0.61 -23.26 18.98
C LEU A 94 -0.68 -21.87 19.63
N GLY A 95 0.23 -20.95 19.29
CA GLY A 95 0.22 -19.57 19.79
C GLY A 95 -1.00 -18.78 19.34
N ALA A 96 -1.40 -18.92 18.07
CA ALA A 96 -2.65 -18.36 17.55
C ALA A 96 -3.88 -18.94 18.26
N GLY A 97 -3.88 -20.23 18.59
CA GLY A 97 -4.92 -20.86 19.42
C GLY A 97 -4.99 -20.26 20.83
N ILE A 98 -3.84 -20.06 21.48
CA ILE A 98 -3.76 -19.42 22.81
C ILE A 98 -4.28 -17.97 22.75
N THR A 99 -3.84 -17.19 21.75
CA THR A 99 -4.32 -15.82 21.49
C THR A 99 -5.84 -15.79 21.34
N ARG A 100 -6.40 -16.75 20.59
CA ARG A 100 -7.82 -16.81 20.25
C ARG A 100 -8.74 -17.17 21.41
N PHE A 101 -8.29 -18.02 22.34
CA PHE A 101 -9.12 -18.50 23.45
C PHE A 101 -8.83 -17.80 24.79
N PHE A 102 -7.66 -17.18 24.95
CA PHE A 102 -7.24 -16.52 26.19
C PHE A 102 -6.79 -15.06 26.02
N GLY A 103 -6.75 -14.55 24.79
CA GLY A 103 -6.48 -13.13 24.52
C GLY A 103 -7.71 -12.25 24.73
N VAL A 104 -7.49 -10.99 25.10
CA VAL A 104 -8.54 -9.98 25.35
C VAL A 104 -8.16 -8.67 24.67
N GLU A 105 -9.01 -8.20 23.75
CA GLU A 105 -8.89 -6.91 23.06
C GLU A 105 -10.00 -5.93 23.50
N GLY A 106 -9.73 -4.63 23.42
CA GLY A 106 -10.67 -3.57 23.78
C GLY A 106 -10.15 -2.14 23.54
N LEU A 107 -10.95 -1.15 23.94
CA LEU A 107 -10.66 0.28 23.83
C LEU A 107 -10.80 0.96 25.20
N MET A 108 -9.86 1.83 25.56
CA MET A 108 -9.84 2.65 26.76
C MET A 108 -9.87 4.12 26.36
N HIS A 109 -10.89 4.87 26.81
CA HIS A 109 -11.00 6.31 26.58
C HIS A 109 -10.63 7.08 27.84
N ILE A 110 -9.66 7.99 27.74
CA ILE A 110 -9.18 8.80 28.87
C ILE A 110 -9.15 10.27 28.45
N ARG A 111 -9.76 11.14 29.27
CA ARG A 111 -9.69 12.60 29.13
C ARG A 111 -8.51 13.13 29.93
N GLU A 112 -7.96 14.29 29.54
CA GLU A 112 -6.81 14.87 30.24
C GLU A 112 -7.05 15.06 31.74
N ASN A 113 -6.04 14.74 32.53
CA ASN A 113 -6.02 14.69 34.00
C ASN A 113 -6.90 13.62 34.68
N ASN A 114 -7.72 12.87 33.93
CA ASN A 114 -8.48 11.74 34.47
C ASN A 114 -7.68 10.43 34.41
N SER A 115 -8.04 9.49 35.29
CA SER A 115 -7.57 8.09 35.24
C SER A 115 -8.70 7.13 34.86
N GLN A 116 -8.31 5.94 34.39
CA GLN A 116 -9.20 4.81 34.15
C GLN A 116 -8.58 3.53 34.74
N SER A 117 -9.39 2.73 35.44
CA SER A 117 -9.05 1.36 35.86
C SER A 117 -9.51 0.29 34.88
N SER A 118 -10.35 0.62 33.90
CA SER A 118 -10.94 -0.38 32.99
C SER A 118 -11.00 0.05 31.54
N PHE A 119 -11.25 -0.94 30.68
CA PHE A 119 -11.39 -0.75 29.25
C PHE A 119 -12.60 -1.53 28.72
N LYS A 120 -13.21 -1.01 27.65
CA LYS A 120 -14.41 -1.58 27.01
C LYS A 120 -13.99 -2.62 25.98
N SER A 121 -14.44 -3.87 26.10
CA SER A 121 -14.03 -4.95 25.20
C SER A 121 -14.52 -4.75 23.75
N THR A 122 -13.75 -5.25 22.77
CA THR A 122 -14.19 -5.35 21.36
C THR A 122 -15.14 -6.52 21.11
N ASP A 123 -15.19 -7.52 21.99
CA ASP A 123 -16.12 -8.64 21.89
C ASP A 123 -17.55 -8.23 22.28
N THR A 124 -18.53 -9.02 21.86
CA THR A 124 -19.92 -8.88 22.33
C THR A 124 -20.21 -9.89 23.44
N TYR A 125 -20.94 -9.45 24.45
CA TYR A 125 -21.39 -10.19 25.62
C TYR A 125 -22.92 -10.09 25.73
N LEU A 126 -23.51 -11.09 26.37
CA LEU A 126 -24.76 -10.92 27.10
C LEU A 126 -24.38 -10.61 28.55
N ASN A 127 -24.61 -9.38 28.97
CA ASN A 127 -24.38 -8.94 30.33
C ASN A 127 -25.66 -9.15 31.14
N VAL A 128 -25.51 -9.68 32.34
CA VAL A 128 -26.62 -9.97 33.26
C VAL A 128 -26.31 -9.31 34.60
N THR A 129 -27.20 -8.44 35.08
CA THR A 129 -27.12 -7.85 36.41
C THR A 129 -28.32 -8.30 37.23
N LEU A 130 -28.08 -8.94 38.37
CA LEU A 130 -29.10 -9.31 39.36
C LEU A 130 -29.05 -8.34 40.54
N ASN A 131 -30.21 -7.76 40.88
CA ASN A 131 -30.42 -6.84 42.00
C ASN A 131 -29.35 -5.73 42.08
N ASP A 132 -28.98 -5.18 40.92
CA ASP A 132 -27.98 -4.11 40.70
C ASP A 132 -26.58 -4.36 41.30
N THR A 133 -26.30 -5.60 41.72
CA THR A 133 -25.12 -5.97 42.53
C THR A 133 -24.35 -7.15 41.95
N THR A 134 -25.02 -8.23 41.54
CA THR A 134 -24.36 -9.44 41.04
C THR A 134 -24.30 -9.42 39.52
N LYS A 135 -23.10 -9.23 38.94
CA LYS A 135 -22.89 -9.14 37.49
C LYS A 135 -22.30 -10.43 36.91
N LEU A 136 -22.78 -10.82 35.73
CA LEU A 136 -22.32 -11.98 34.95
C LEU A 136 -22.27 -11.61 33.45
N SER A 137 -21.07 -11.49 32.89
CA SER A 137 -20.87 -11.22 31.44
C SER A 137 -20.55 -12.51 30.68
N LEU A 138 -21.44 -12.91 29.77
CA LEU A 138 -21.34 -14.12 28.96
C LEU A 138 -20.91 -13.78 27.53
N LYS A 139 -19.65 -14.04 27.17
CA LYS A 139 -19.13 -13.77 25.80
C LYS A 139 -19.94 -14.55 24.77
N THR A 140 -20.48 -13.85 23.77
CA THR A 140 -21.45 -14.41 22.82
C THR A 140 -21.02 -14.20 21.37
N PRO A 141 -21.09 -15.23 20.49
CA PRO A 141 -20.83 -15.09 19.06
C PRO A 141 -22.05 -14.57 18.28
N LEU A 142 -23.12 -14.13 18.96
CA LEU A 142 -24.36 -13.71 18.33
C LEU A 142 -24.20 -12.40 17.54
N THR A 143 -24.65 -12.44 16.29
CA THR A 143 -24.76 -11.31 15.36
C THR A 143 -26.04 -11.48 14.52
N PHE A 144 -26.45 -10.46 13.77
CA PHE A 144 -27.61 -10.58 12.87
C PHE A 144 -27.41 -11.57 11.69
N TYR A 145 -26.23 -12.19 11.57
CA TYR A 145 -25.98 -13.33 10.66
C TYR A 145 -26.19 -14.71 11.32
N SER A 146 -26.44 -14.77 12.64
CA SER A 146 -26.50 -16.01 13.43
C SER A 146 -27.82 -16.77 13.23
N LYS A 147 -27.92 -17.55 12.14
CA LYS A 147 -29.10 -18.38 11.80
C LYS A 147 -29.44 -19.50 12.79
N HIS A 148 -28.54 -19.83 13.71
CA HIS A 148 -28.74 -20.88 14.73
C HIS A 148 -28.50 -20.30 16.11
N LEU A 149 -29.59 -19.85 16.72
CA LEU A 149 -29.63 -19.40 18.10
C LEU A 149 -29.70 -20.64 19.01
N LYS A 150 -28.83 -20.68 20.03
CA LYS A 150 -28.80 -21.78 21.01
C LYS A 150 -29.08 -21.22 22.40
N PRO A 151 -29.87 -21.92 23.24
CA PRO A 151 -30.04 -21.52 24.63
C PRO A 151 -28.70 -21.57 25.36
N ILE A 152 -28.45 -20.54 26.17
CA ILE A 152 -27.31 -20.48 27.09
C ILE A 152 -27.83 -20.85 28.47
N HIS A 153 -27.43 -22.02 28.95
CA HIS A 153 -27.73 -22.48 30.30
C HIS A 153 -26.59 -22.07 31.24
N THR A 154 -26.92 -21.42 32.35
CA THR A 154 -25.96 -20.99 33.37
C THR A 154 -26.62 -20.98 34.75
N THR A 155 -25.85 -20.65 35.78
CA THR A 155 -26.33 -20.47 37.15
C THR A 155 -25.97 -19.09 37.67
N LEU A 156 -26.95 -18.35 38.17
CA LEU A 156 -26.78 -17.03 38.76
C LEU A 156 -27.30 -17.06 40.20
N ASN A 157 -26.46 -16.68 41.16
CA ASN A 157 -26.74 -16.80 42.60
C ASN A 157 -27.32 -18.19 42.99
N HIS A 158 -26.66 -19.26 42.56
CA HIS A 158 -27.05 -20.67 42.71
C HIS A 158 -28.41 -21.10 42.09
N LYS A 159 -29.21 -20.18 41.54
CA LYS A 159 -30.45 -20.48 40.81
C LYS A 159 -30.14 -20.71 39.32
N PRO A 160 -30.90 -21.58 38.62
CA PRO A 160 -30.73 -21.77 37.17
C PRO A 160 -31.21 -20.54 36.39
N LEU A 161 -30.43 -20.15 35.38
CA LEU A 161 -30.74 -19.11 34.40
C LEU A 161 -30.60 -19.72 32.99
N ILE A 162 -31.65 -19.60 32.18
CA ILE A 162 -31.66 -20.03 30.78
C ILE A 162 -31.94 -18.80 29.92
N LEU A 163 -31.02 -18.48 29.01
CA LEU A 163 -31.17 -17.39 28.04
C LEU A 163 -31.41 -18.00 26.66
N GLU A 164 -32.66 -17.95 26.18
CA GLU A 164 -33.13 -18.45 24.89
C GLU A 164 -33.20 -17.31 23.87
N PRO A 165 -32.24 -17.18 22.94
CA PRO A 165 -32.29 -16.13 21.93
C PRO A 165 -33.31 -16.53 20.85
N LEU A 166 -34.31 -15.68 20.61
CA LEU A 166 -35.44 -15.97 19.73
C LEU A 166 -35.24 -15.41 18.31
N GLU A 167 -34.78 -14.16 18.20
CA GLU A 167 -34.55 -13.48 16.92
C GLU A 167 -33.39 -12.47 17.05
N ILE A 168 -32.65 -12.22 15.96
CA ILE A 168 -31.64 -11.16 15.93
C ILE A 168 -31.61 -10.47 14.54
N TYR A 169 -31.88 -9.16 14.52
CA TYR A 169 -32.08 -8.38 13.28
C TYR A 169 -31.48 -6.97 13.37
N LYS A 170 -31.39 -6.26 12.23
CA LYS A 170 -31.05 -4.83 12.20
C LYS A 170 -32.31 -3.97 12.36
N GLN A 171 -32.22 -2.91 13.17
CA GLN A 171 -33.32 -1.98 13.39
C GLN A 171 -33.73 -1.22 12.12
N ASN A 172 -32.79 -0.95 11.21
CA ASN A 172 -33.06 -0.39 9.88
C ASN A 172 -32.28 -1.17 8.81
N ALA A 173 -32.97 -1.66 7.78
CA ALA A 173 -32.33 -2.32 6.63
C ALA A 173 -31.85 -1.34 5.54
N ALA A 174 -32.49 -0.17 5.44
CA ALA A 174 -32.29 0.79 4.34
C ALA A 174 -31.48 2.05 4.69
N LYS A 175 -31.05 2.20 5.96
CA LYS A 175 -30.13 3.27 6.41
C LYS A 175 -28.92 2.62 7.08
N LYS A 176 -27.77 3.28 7.08
CA LYS A 176 -26.52 2.81 7.73
C LYS A 176 -26.53 2.82 9.27
N ASP A 177 -27.71 2.88 9.87
CA ASP A 177 -27.87 2.75 11.31
C ASP A 177 -27.91 1.25 11.66
N ASN A 178 -26.72 0.69 11.90
CA ASN A 178 -26.46 -0.74 12.06
C ASN A 178 -26.87 -1.30 13.45
N ALA A 179 -27.71 -0.57 14.20
CA ALA A 179 -28.21 -1.00 15.50
C ALA A 179 -28.83 -2.40 15.40
N THR A 180 -28.30 -3.33 16.19
CA THR A 180 -28.68 -4.74 16.16
C THR A 180 -29.59 -5.02 17.34
N ILE A 181 -30.79 -5.50 17.07
CA ILE A 181 -31.78 -5.88 18.08
C ILE A 181 -31.69 -7.39 18.27
N LEU A 182 -31.59 -7.83 19.53
CA LEU A 182 -31.67 -9.22 19.95
C LEU A 182 -32.91 -9.42 20.81
N VAL A 183 -33.84 -10.25 20.32
CA VAL A 183 -34.99 -10.72 21.10
C VAL A 183 -34.57 -11.95 21.90
N LEU A 184 -34.68 -11.86 23.22
CA LEU A 184 -34.12 -12.83 24.16
C LEU A 184 -35.15 -13.19 25.24
N LYS A 185 -35.54 -14.46 25.31
CA LYS A 185 -36.34 -14.99 26.41
C LYS A 185 -35.40 -15.42 27.55
N ALA A 186 -35.44 -14.72 28.67
CA ALA A 186 -34.71 -15.09 29.87
C ALA A 186 -35.64 -15.84 30.83
N THR A 187 -35.21 -17.00 31.30
CA THR A 187 -35.92 -17.84 32.27
C THR A 187 -35.08 -17.97 33.53
N TYR A 188 -35.56 -17.44 34.65
CA TYR A 188 -34.87 -17.44 35.94
C TYR A 188 -35.84 -17.87 37.05
N ASN A 189 -35.40 -18.77 37.93
CA ASN A 189 -36.19 -19.26 39.08
C ASN A 189 -37.63 -19.74 38.69
N GLY A 190 -37.75 -20.37 37.51
CA GLY A 190 -39.01 -20.90 36.96
C GLY A 190 -39.94 -19.88 36.29
N VAL A 191 -39.60 -18.59 36.25
CA VAL A 191 -40.37 -17.54 35.56
C VAL A 191 -39.64 -17.15 34.27
N SER A 192 -40.37 -16.81 33.21
CA SER A 192 -39.83 -16.39 31.89
C SER A 192 -40.30 -14.99 31.52
N HIS A 193 -39.40 -14.13 31.05
CA HIS A 193 -39.73 -12.85 30.40
C HIS A 193 -38.95 -12.69 29.09
N GLU A 194 -39.53 -11.96 28.14
CA GLU A 194 -38.88 -11.60 26.87
C GLU A 194 -38.28 -10.19 26.96
N PHE A 195 -37.07 -10.03 26.42
CA PHE A 195 -36.30 -8.79 26.39
C PHE A 195 -35.95 -8.43 24.96
N LYS A 196 -35.94 -7.13 24.64
CA LYS A 196 -35.60 -6.60 23.32
C LYS A 196 -34.30 -5.79 23.38
N LEU A 197 -33.18 -6.48 23.51
CA LEU A 197 -31.88 -5.87 23.77
C LEU A 197 -31.34 -5.15 22.52
N ILE A 198 -31.01 -3.86 22.67
CA ILE A 198 -30.52 -3.02 21.57
C ILE A 198 -29.00 -2.87 21.71
N LYS A 199 -28.26 -3.22 20.64
CA LYS A 199 -26.82 -2.99 20.53
C LYS A 199 -26.51 -1.88 19.54
N THR A 200 -25.85 -0.82 19.99
CA THR A 200 -25.47 0.33 19.17
C THR A 200 -24.34 0.02 18.18
N ASN A 201 -24.16 0.91 17.20
CA ASN A 201 -23.05 0.88 16.24
C ASN A 201 -21.65 0.91 16.90
N ARG A 202 -21.56 1.30 18.17
CA ARG A 202 -20.32 1.33 18.98
C ARG A 202 -20.13 0.08 19.84
N ASN A 203 -20.91 -0.99 19.62
CA ASN A 203 -20.94 -2.19 20.47
C ASN A 203 -21.28 -1.85 21.94
N GLU A 204 -22.21 -0.91 22.18
CA GLU A 204 -22.81 -0.65 23.49
C GLU A 204 -24.18 -1.31 23.58
N GLY A 205 -24.49 -1.96 24.70
CA GLY A 205 -25.85 -2.43 24.99
C GLY A 205 -26.65 -1.35 25.69
N ILE A 206 -27.95 -1.27 25.38
CA ILE A 206 -28.93 -0.58 26.23
C ILE A 206 -29.43 -1.62 27.24
N GLU A 207 -29.40 -1.27 28.54
CA GLU A 207 -29.87 -2.14 29.61
C GLU A 207 -31.41 -2.14 29.69
N GLU A 208 -32.01 -3.33 29.66
CA GLU A 208 -33.44 -3.57 29.85
C GLU A 208 -33.65 -4.35 31.15
N SER A 209 -34.68 -4.05 31.94
CA SER A 209 -34.90 -4.63 33.28
C SER A 209 -36.29 -5.26 33.42
N GLN A 210 -36.38 -6.42 34.07
CA GLN A 210 -37.65 -7.08 34.45
C GLN A 210 -37.60 -7.67 35.86
N MET A 211 -38.76 -7.80 36.52
CA MET A 211 -38.88 -8.38 37.87
C MET A 211 -39.27 -9.87 37.80
N PHE A 212 -38.38 -10.74 38.27
CA PHE A 212 -38.60 -12.18 38.37
C PHE A 212 -39.02 -12.54 39.81
N LYS A 213 -40.29 -12.28 40.12
CA LYS A 213 -40.81 -12.22 41.50
C LYS A 213 -40.10 -11.10 42.27
N ASP A 214 -39.30 -11.46 43.27
CA ASP A 214 -38.58 -10.52 44.16
C ASP A 214 -37.21 -10.10 43.61
N ASP A 215 -36.69 -10.80 42.59
CA ASP A 215 -35.38 -10.55 41.97
C ASP A 215 -35.51 -9.65 40.73
N LYS A 216 -34.86 -8.47 40.74
CA LYS A 216 -34.68 -7.63 39.54
C LYS A 216 -33.57 -8.23 38.66
N LEU A 217 -33.89 -8.55 37.41
CA LEU A 217 -32.94 -8.99 36.40
C LEU A 217 -32.81 -7.95 35.29
N SER A 218 -31.65 -7.31 35.21
CA SER A 218 -31.26 -6.42 34.12
C SER A 218 -30.41 -7.17 33.10
N LEU A 219 -30.60 -6.91 31.82
CA LEU A 219 -29.87 -7.52 30.70
C LEU A 219 -29.42 -6.44 29.70
N ASP A 220 -28.19 -6.56 29.20
CA ASP A 220 -27.72 -5.80 28.03
C ASP A 220 -26.98 -6.70 27.03
N PHE A 221 -26.96 -6.26 25.76
CA PHE A 221 -26.29 -6.95 24.65
C PHE A 221 -25.25 -6.01 24.03
N GLY A 222 -24.00 -6.10 24.48
CA GLY A 222 -22.97 -5.11 24.14
C GLY A 222 -21.55 -5.55 24.50
N ALA A 223 -20.62 -4.60 24.53
CA ALA A 223 -19.34 -4.78 25.19
C ALA A 223 -19.52 -4.94 26.71
N THR A 224 -18.60 -5.64 27.36
CA THR A 224 -18.39 -5.51 28.81
C THR A 224 -17.16 -4.63 29.11
N TYR A 225 -17.06 -4.13 30.33
CA TYR A 225 -15.87 -3.45 30.83
C TYR A 225 -14.97 -4.45 31.57
N VAL A 226 -13.68 -4.41 31.29
CA VAL A 226 -12.65 -5.27 31.87
C VAL A 226 -11.79 -4.43 32.80
N GLU A 227 -11.87 -4.72 34.10
CA GLU A 227 -11.05 -4.07 35.13
C GLU A 227 -9.57 -4.52 35.05
N LEU A 228 -8.67 -3.58 35.31
CA LEU A 228 -7.22 -3.76 35.39
C LEU A 228 -6.76 -3.73 36.86
N PRO A 229 -5.66 -4.42 37.20
CA PRO A 229 -5.06 -4.33 38.54
C PRO A 229 -4.27 -3.04 38.80
N PHE A 230 -4.40 -2.03 37.93
CA PHE A 230 -3.73 -0.74 37.95
C PHE A 230 -4.60 0.30 37.22
N GLN A 231 -4.28 1.59 37.35
CA GLN A 231 -4.92 2.66 36.58
C GLN A 231 -3.95 3.25 35.55
N ILE A 232 -4.49 3.81 34.47
CA ILE A 232 -3.75 4.71 33.59
C ILE A 232 -4.38 6.10 33.68
N LYS A 233 -3.56 7.11 33.97
CA LYS A 233 -3.92 8.53 33.97
C LYS A 233 -3.34 9.23 32.75
N LEU A 234 -4.15 9.98 32.00
CA LEU A 234 -3.64 10.87 30.95
C LEU A 234 -3.19 12.19 31.60
N LYS A 235 -1.93 12.60 31.44
CA LYS A 235 -1.51 13.98 31.77
C LYS A 235 -1.90 14.95 30.68
N ARG A 236 -1.45 14.67 29.46
CA ARG A 236 -1.75 15.46 28.27
C ARG A 236 -1.75 14.61 27.00
N PHE A 237 -2.55 15.02 26.03
CA PHE A 237 -2.46 14.55 24.66
C PHE A 237 -1.55 15.50 23.84
N GLU A 238 -0.88 14.98 22.82
CA GLU A 238 -0.04 15.75 21.91
C GLU A 238 -0.28 15.33 20.45
N LEU A 239 -0.86 16.23 19.66
CA LEU A 239 -1.02 16.06 18.22
C LEU A 239 0.10 16.80 17.47
N GLN A 240 1.12 16.06 17.04
CA GLN A 240 2.15 16.61 16.17
C GLN A 240 1.63 16.68 14.73
N ARG A 241 1.85 17.82 14.07
CA ARG A 241 1.50 18.06 12.67
C ARG A 241 2.77 18.18 11.83
N TYR A 242 2.66 18.15 10.51
CA TYR A 242 3.83 18.49 9.68
C TYR A 242 4.15 19.98 9.79
N ALA A 243 5.37 20.37 9.39
CA ALA A 243 5.83 21.74 9.42
C ALA A 243 4.84 22.67 8.67
N GLY A 244 4.15 23.55 9.39
CA GLY A 244 3.12 24.42 8.83
C GLY A 244 1.85 23.74 8.30
N SER A 245 1.64 22.46 8.58
CA SER A 245 0.45 21.71 8.13
C SER A 245 -0.60 21.58 9.23
N MET A 246 -1.84 21.25 8.85
CA MET A 246 -2.84 20.68 9.75
C MET A 246 -2.87 19.14 9.71
N SER A 247 -2.25 18.51 8.71
CA SER A 247 -2.10 17.06 8.57
C SER A 247 -1.29 16.48 9.74
N PRO A 248 -1.77 15.42 10.41
CA PRO A 248 -1.09 14.82 11.56
C PRO A 248 0.18 14.08 11.12
N SER A 249 1.31 14.41 11.75
CA SER A 249 2.63 13.82 11.49
C SER A 249 3.03 12.75 12.52
N SER A 250 2.53 12.88 13.76
CA SER A 250 2.46 11.84 14.79
C SER A 250 1.41 12.24 15.84
N TYR A 251 1.01 11.31 16.71
CA TYR A 251 0.20 11.64 17.89
C TYR A 251 0.67 10.82 19.10
N ALA A 252 0.55 11.40 20.29
CA ALA A 252 1.07 10.84 21.53
C ALA A 252 0.18 11.14 22.74
N SER A 253 0.24 10.28 23.76
CA SER A 253 -0.30 10.52 25.10
C SER A 253 0.82 10.41 26.13
N GLU A 254 1.00 11.46 26.93
CA GLU A 254 1.81 11.41 28.15
C GLU A 254 0.94 10.83 29.27
N VAL A 255 1.25 9.63 29.73
CA VAL A 255 0.46 8.90 30.73
C VAL A 255 1.26 8.57 31.99
N GLU A 256 0.55 8.39 33.10
CA GLU A 256 1.07 7.75 34.31
C GLU A 256 0.39 6.40 34.50
N VAL A 257 1.20 5.37 34.71
CA VAL A 257 0.74 4.08 35.24
C VAL A 257 0.73 4.20 36.77
N LEU A 258 -0.45 4.05 37.37
CA LEU A 258 -0.68 4.17 38.80
C LEU A 258 -1.16 2.83 39.38
N LYS A 259 -0.89 2.57 40.65
CA LYS A 259 -1.63 1.56 41.41
C LYS A 259 -3.09 2.02 41.61
N LEU A 260 -3.95 1.10 42.05
CA LEU A 260 -5.34 1.42 42.44
C LEU A 260 -5.43 2.40 43.63
N ASP A 261 -4.36 2.51 44.44
CA ASP A 261 -4.20 3.48 45.54
C ASP A 261 -3.65 4.86 45.08
N ASN A 262 -3.57 5.10 43.76
CA ASN A 262 -2.96 6.25 43.09
C ASN A 262 -1.42 6.40 43.23
N THR A 263 -0.69 5.44 43.82
CA THR A 263 0.78 5.47 43.82
C THR A 263 1.32 5.39 42.40
N LEU A 264 2.19 6.33 42.01
CA LEU A 264 2.87 6.33 40.73
C LEU A 264 3.82 5.13 40.59
N ILE A 265 3.65 4.35 39.52
CA ILE A 265 4.51 3.22 39.16
C ILE A 265 5.55 3.66 38.12
N LYS A 266 5.09 4.26 37.02
CA LYS A 266 5.96 4.89 35.99
C LYS A 266 5.19 5.93 35.16
N PRO A 267 5.80 7.08 34.81
CA PRO A 267 5.36 7.86 33.66
C PRO A 267 5.74 7.12 32.37
N TYR A 268 4.98 7.31 31.29
CA TYR A 268 5.27 6.74 29.98
C TYR A 268 4.62 7.56 28.85
N ARG A 269 5.29 7.66 27.70
CA ARG A 269 4.76 8.32 26.50
C ARG A 269 4.32 7.25 25.49
N ILE A 270 3.01 7.09 25.28
CA ILE A 270 2.46 6.20 24.25
C ILE A 270 2.36 6.98 22.95
N PHE A 271 2.89 6.47 21.84
CA PHE A 271 2.76 7.10 20.53
C PHE A 271 2.87 6.10 19.38
N MET A 272 2.80 6.58 18.13
CA MET A 272 2.93 5.71 16.95
C MET A 272 4.23 4.90 17.01
N ASN A 273 4.12 3.59 16.79
CA ASN A 273 5.21 2.61 16.89
C ASN A 273 5.84 2.44 18.31
N HIS A 274 5.24 3.03 19.35
CA HIS A 274 5.75 3.02 20.73
C HIS A 274 4.61 2.74 21.73
N VAL A 275 4.41 1.46 22.02
CA VAL A 275 3.34 0.94 22.88
C VAL A 275 3.80 0.77 24.33
N LEU A 276 2.93 1.13 25.28
CA LEU A 276 3.13 0.80 26.69
C LEU A 276 2.85 -0.70 26.90
N ASP A 277 3.80 -1.42 27.49
CA ASP A 277 3.62 -2.81 27.97
C ASP A 277 3.73 -2.81 29.51
N TYR A 278 2.75 -3.41 30.20
CA TYR A 278 2.70 -3.53 31.67
C TYR A 278 1.71 -4.64 32.10
N GLU A 279 2.08 -5.51 33.06
CA GLU A 279 1.27 -6.65 33.53
C GLU A 279 0.67 -7.54 32.42
N GLY A 280 1.39 -7.65 31.29
CA GLY A 280 0.97 -8.36 30.08
C GLY A 280 -0.11 -7.66 29.25
N TYR A 281 -0.59 -6.49 29.70
CA TYR A 281 -1.43 -5.59 28.90
C TYR A 281 -0.56 -4.66 28.06
N ARG A 282 -0.98 -4.45 26.82
CA ARG A 282 -0.36 -3.55 25.85
C ARG A 282 -1.34 -2.44 25.48
N PHE A 283 -0.89 -1.20 25.54
CA PHE A 283 -1.67 0.00 25.24
C PHE A 283 -1.07 0.72 24.03
N PHE A 284 -1.87 0.90 22.98
CA PHE A 284 -1.52 1.59 21.75
C PHE A 284 -2.43 2.80 21.51
N GLN A 285 -1.88 3.89 20.99
CA GLN A 285 -2.60 5.11 20.61
C GLN A 285 -3.48 4.90 19.36
N SER A 286 -4.71 4.40 19.53
CA SER A 286 -5.60 4.03 18.42
C SER A 286 -6.25 5.23 17.72
N SER A 287 -6.73 6.20 18.49
CA SER A 287 -7.35 7.43 18.01
C SER A 287 -7.42 8.47 19.13
N TYR A 288 -8.04 9.62 18.89
CA TYR A 288 -8.10 10.75 19.83
C TYR A 288 -9.40 11.53 19.64
N ASP A 289 -9.77 12.30 20.65
CA ASP A 289 -10.96 13.17 20.59
C ASP A 289 -10.71 14.37 19.66
N THR A 290 -11.74 14.80 18.92
CA THR A 290 -11.64 15.90 17.95
C THR A 290 -11.41 17.28 18.57
N ASP A 291 -11.47 17.41 19.91
CA ASP A 291 -11.10 18.61 20.66
C ASP A 291 -9.67 18.57 21.21
N GLU A 292 -8.89 17.53 20.85
CA GLU A 292 -7.49 17.29 21.25
C GLU A 292 -7.27 17.12 22.78
N LYS A 293 -8.33 16.87 23.57
CA LYS A 293 -8.27 16.73 25.05
C LYS A 293 -8.58 15.33 25.58
N GLY A 294 -8.50 14.32 24.72
CA GLY A 294 -8.71 12.94 25.12
C GLY A 294 -8.11 11.93 24.15
N THR A 295 -7.75 10.78 24.71
CA THR A 295 -7.04 9.69 24.06
C THR A 295 -7.92 8.45 24.01
N ILE A 296 -7.89 7.73 22.88
CA ILE A 296 -8.51 6.42 22.72
C ILE A 296 -7.39 5.41 22.50
N LEU A 297 -7.09 4.65 23.56
CA LEU A 297 -6.07 3.61 23.54
C LEU A 297 -6.71 2.26 23.15
N SER A 298 -6.10 1.56 22.19
CA SER A 298 -6.35 0.13 22.00
C SER A 298 -5.63 -0.63 23.12
N VAL A 299 -6.34 -1.56 23.75
CA VAL A 299 -5.84 -2.41 24.83
C VAL A 299 -5.86 -3.86 24.37
N ASN A 300 -4.73 -4.56 24.51
CA ASN A 300 -4.61 -5.98 24.21
C ASN A 300 -3.85 -6.71 25.31
N LYS A 301 -4.35 -7.84 25.79
CA LYS A 301 -3.62 -8.81 26.61
C LYS A 301 -3.59 -10.15 25.90
N ASP A 302 -2.39 -10.54 25.46
CA ASP A 302 -2.19 -11.66 24.56
C ASP A 302 -1.10 -12.63 25.09
N PRO A 303 -1.48 -13.77 25.68
CA PRO A 303 -0.53 -14.81 26.10
C PRO A 303 0.01 -15.66 24.94
N GLY A 304 -0.62 -15.62 23.76
CA GLY A 304 -0.18 -16.37 22.58
C GLY A 304 0.91 -15.67 21.78
N LYS A 305 1.10 -14.35 21.97
CA LYS A 305 2.23 -13.54 21.46
C LYS A 305 3.57 -14.27 21.49
N ILE A 306 3.99 -14.77 22.65
CA ILE A 306 5.33 -15.35 22.87
C ILE A 306 5.55 -16.65 22.07
N PRO A 307 4.71 -17.71 22.16
CA PRO A 307 4.90 -18.92 21.35
C PRO A 307 4.78 -18.65 19.85
N THR A 308 3.92 -17.72 19.42
CA THR A 308 3.85 -17.30 18.01
C THR A 308 5.15 -16.65 17.54
N TYR A 309 5.73 -15.75 18.33
CA TYR A 309 7.00 -15.06 18.02
C TYR A 309 8.19 -16.02 17.96
N LEU A 310 8.27 -16.98 18.89
CA LEU A 310 9.26 -18.06 18.83
C LEU A 310 9.08 -18.88 17.55
N GLY A 311 7.83 -19.17 17.17
CA GLY A 311 7.48 -19.73 15.87
C GLY A 311 8.01 -18.90 14.70
N TYR A 312 7.76 -17.59 14.65
CA TYR A 312 8.24 -16.71 13.57
C TYR A 312 9.77 -16.72 13.44
N ALA A 313 10.50 -16.64 14.57
CA ALA A 313 11.96 -16.73 14.59
C ALA A 313 12.46 -18.09 14.08
N MET A 314 11.87 -19.19 14.55
CA MET A 314 12.19 -20.55 14.09
C MET A 314 11.90 -20.76 12.59
N LEU A 315 10.83 -20.14 12.09
CA LEU A 315 10.44 -20.20 10.67
C LEU A 315 11.50 -19.53 9.79
N ILE A 316 11.87 -18.29 10.12
CA ILE A 316 12.82 -17.50 9.33
C ILE A 316 14.21 -18.14 9.34
N LEU A 317 14.70 -18.54 10.53
CA LEU A 317 15.99 -19.21 10.68
C LEU A 317 16.00 -20.60 10.02
N GLY A 318 14.90 -21.36 10.12
CA GLY A 318 14.75 -22.66 9.46
C GLY A 318 14.71 -22.56 7.93
N ALA A 319 14.05 -21.54 7.39
CA ALA A 319 14.00 -21.27 5.96
C ALA A 319 15.36 -20.84 5.41
N LEU A 320 16.09 -19.97 6.12
CA LEU A 320 17.48 -19.64 5.80
C LEU A 320 18.37 -20.89 5.82
N TRP A 321 18.26 -21.73 6.86
CA TRP A 321 19.03 -22.97 6.95
C TRP A 321 18.72 -23.94 5.80
N LEU A 322 17.47 -24.01 5.32
CA LEU A 322 17.07 -24.81 4.16
C LEU A 322 17.72 -24.37 2.83
N LEU A 323 18.19 -23.13 2.70
CA LEU A 323 18.96 -22.66 1.54
C LEU A 323 20.42 -23.14 1.57
N PHE A 324 20.98 -23.37 2.77
CA PHE A 324 22.38 -23.75 2.98
C PHE A 324 22.59 -25.22 3.37
N ASP A 325 21.52 -25.97 3.69
CA ASP A 325 21.57 -27.43 3.88
C ASP A 325 22.21 -28.09 2.64
N LYS A 326 23.39 -28.69 2.83
CA LYS A 326 24.15 -29.40 1.78
C LYS A 326 23.30 -30.47 1.09
N GLU A 327 22.39 -31.09 1.84
CA GLU A 327 21.46 -32.10 1.35
C GLU A 327 20.11 -31.51 0.90
N GLY A 328 19.87 -30.22 1.13
CA GLY A 328 18.63 -29.50 0.85
C GLY A 328 18.30 -29.41 -0.63
N ARG A 329 17.00 -29.24 -0.94
CA ARG A 329 16.49 -29.20 -2.32
C ARG A 329 17.13 -28.08 -3.14
N PHE A 330 17.33 -26.90 -2.54
CA PHE A 330 17.91 -25.72 -3.21
C PHE A 330 19.35 -26.00 -3.69
N LEU A 331 20.22 -26.54 -2.82
CA LEU A 331 21.59 -26.89 -3.21
C LEU A 331 21.66 -28.09 -4.16
N LYS A 332 20.75 -29.07 -4.08
CA LYS A 332 20.67 -30.15 -5.08
C LYS A 332 20.24 -29.65 -6.47
N LEU A 333 19.31 -28.70 -6.55
CA LEU A 333 18.96 -28.03 -7.81
C LEU A 333 20.13 -27.19 -8.35
N SER A 334 20.85 -26.47 -7.48
CA SER A 334 22.07 -25.74 -7.86
C SER A 334 23.19 -26.66 -8.37
N ARG A 335 23.40 -27.81 -7.71
CA ARG A 335 24.35 -28.85 -8.16
C ARG A 335 23.96 -29.41 -9.54
N PHE A 336 22.67 -29.68 -9.77
CA PHE A 336 22.15 -30.12 -11.07
C PHE A 336 22.34 -29.07 -12.18
N LEU A 337 22.12 -27.79 -11.90
CA LEU A 337 22.37 -26.72 -12.89
C LEU A 337 23.86 -26.58 -13.24
N LYS A 338 24.75 -26.78 -12.26
CA LYS A 338 26.21 -26.81 -12.51
C LYS A 338 26.63 -28.00 -13.36
N SER A 339 26.06 -29.20 -13.15
CA SER A 339 26.39 -30.39 -13.95
C SER A 339 25.84 -30.34 -15.39
N GLN A 340 24.86 -29.48 -15.68
CA GLN A 340 24.40 -29.15 -17.04
C GLN A 340 25.33 -28.17 -17.80
N GLN A 341 26.60 -28.04 -17.38
CA GLN A 341 27.61 -27.13 -17.96
C GLN A 341 27.21 -25.63 -17.95
N ILE A 342 26.75 -25.12 -16.80
CA ILE A 342 26.72 -23.67 -16.54
C ILE A 342 27.67 -23.35 -15.37
N ALA A 343 28.88 -22.91 -15.72
CA ALA A 343 29.92 -22.57 -14.75
C ALA A 343 29.82 -21.11 -14.29
N SER A 344 29.80 -20.88 -12.96
CA SER A 344 30.46 -19.75 -12.28
C SER A 344 30.33 -19.89 -10.75
N PHE A 345 31.23 -19.24 -10.01
CA PHE A 345 31.44 -19.44 -8.56
C PHE A 345 30.98 -18.23 -7.71
N LEU A 346 31.02 -18.35 -6.38
CA LEU A 346 30.57 -17.37 -5.34
C LEU A 346 30.91 -15.90 -5.70
N LEU A 347 30.06 -14.88 -5.51
CA LEU A 347 29.29 -14.45 -4.31
C LEU A 347 30.18 -13.81 -3.23
N ALA A 348 30.57 -12.55 -3.46
CA ALA A 348 31.12 -11.62 -2.47
C ALA A 348 31.02 -10.15 -2.97
N LEU A 349 30.90 -9.22 -2.01
CA LEU A 349 31.09 -7.75 -2.04
C LEU A 349 30.65 -6.90 -3.27
N VAL A 350 29.55 -6.17 -3.05
CA VAL A 350 29.44 -4.68 -2.97
C VAL A 350 30.67 -3.83 -3.37
N LEU A 351 30.38 -2.75 -4.13
CA LEU A 351 30.96 -1.38 -4.18
C LEU A 351 32.18 -1.07 -3.27
N ILE A 352 33.17 -0.25 -3.65
CA ILE A 352 33.06 1.17 -4.04
C ILE A 352 34.26 1.62 -4.91
N SER A 353 34.02 2.43 -5.94
CA SER A 353 34.85 3.60 -6.32
C SER A 353 34.13 4.45 -7.37
N PRO A 354 34.14 5.79 -7.24
CA PRO A 354 34.58 6.60 -8.37
C PRO A 354 35.53 7.74 -7.95
N LEU A 355 36.39 8.18 -8.88
CA LEU A 355 37.17 9.41 -8.78
C LEU A 355 36.80 10.37 -9.92
N THR A 356 36.97 11.66 -9.68
CA THR A 356 36.64 12.82 -10.53
C THR A 356 37.69 13.02 -11.67
N SER A 357 37.61 13.95 -12.64
CA SER A 357 36.79 15.16 -12.90
C SER A 357 37.06 15.73 -14.32
N MET A 358 36.24 16.70 -14.78
CA MET A 358 36.59 17.80 -15.75
C MET A 358 36.87 17.39 -17.22
N LEU A 359 36.61 18.19 -18.28
CA LEU A 359 36.62 19.67 -18.47
C LEU A 359 35.56 20.11 -19.55
N ALA A 360 35.58 21.37 -20.04
CA ALA A 360 34.47 22.02 -20.81
C ALA A 360 34.90 22.93 -22.00
N ASN A 361 33.93 23.68 -22.59
CA ASN A 361 34.02 24.73 -23.64
C ASN A 361 34.19 24.26 -25.12
N ASP A 362 33.84 25.03 -26.18
CA ASP A 362 33.47 26.47 -26.28
C ASP A 362 32.59 26.87 -27.52
N LYS A 363 31.95 28.07 -27.44
CA LYS A 363 31.62 29.12 -28.47
C LYS A 363 30.75 28.94 -29.76
N ALA A 364 29.85 29.95 -29.93
CA ALA A 364 29.61 30.80 -31.14
C ALA A 364 28.87 30.21 -32.38
N GLN A 365 28.17 30.95 -33.28
CA GLN A 365 27.75 32.38 -33.37
C GLN A 365 26.64 32.60 -34.46
N ILE A 366 25.68 33.53 -34.25
CA ILE A 366 25.10 34.52 -35.24
C ILE A 366 24.38 33.96 -36.53
N ASP A 367 23.54 34.65 -37.34
CA ASP A 367 23.19 36.09 -37.55
C ASP A 367 21.66 36.42 -37.65
N MET A 368 21.15 37.02 -38.76
CA MET A 368 20.00 37.97 -38.76
C MET A 368 19.17 38.14 -40.07
N HIS A 369 18.17 39.06 -40.00
CA HIS A 369 17.46 39.85 -41.03
C HIS A 369 16.09 39.35 -41.54
N GLY A 370 15.08 40.21 -41.82
CA GLY A 370 14.97 41.68 -41.63
C GLY A 370 13.69 42.34 -42.21
N GLY A 371 13.46 43.65 -41.93
CA GLY A 371 12.35 44.51 -42.45
C GLY A 371 11.10 44.58 -41.54
N LYS A 372 10.50 45.71 -41.09
CA LYS A 372 10.20 47.09 -41.60
C LYS A 372 9.08 47.18 -42.66
N SER A 373 8.08 48.08 -42.62
CA SER A 373 7.60 49.05 -41.59
C SER A 373 6.35 49.87 -42.06
N VAL A 374 5.61 50.53 -41.14
CA VAL A 374 4.80 51.80 -41.36
C VAL A 374 3.48 51.67 -42.18
N LYS A 375 2.32 52.34 -41.94
CA LYS A 375 1.78 53.33 -40.94
C LYS A 375 0.23 53.14 -40.83
N ILE A 376 -0.45 53.37 -39.68
CA ILE A 376 -1.21 54.61 -39.28
C ILE A 376 -2.20 55.08 -40.38
N GLU A 377 -3.52 55.28 -40.16
CA GLU A 377 -4.41 55.33 -38.95
C GLU A 377 -5.82 54.70 -39.28
N GLN A 378 -7.03 54.93 -38.72
CA GLN A 378 -7.59 55.90 -37.74
C GLN A 378 -8.64 55.27 -36.77
N GLN A 379 -9.90 55.74 -36.70
CA GLN A 379 -10.91 55.41 -35.66
C GLN A 379 -12.31 55.03 -36.21
N ASN A 380 -12.97 54.07 -35.55
CA ASN A 380 -14.30 54.26 -34.94
C ASN A 380 -14.67 53.07 -34.02
N VAL A 381 -15.63 53.26 -33.10
CA VAL A 381 -15.95 52.32 -32.01
C VAL A 381 -17.33 51.69 -32.20
N GLU A 382 -17.42 50.35 -32.20
CA GLU A 382 -18.71 49.65 -32.08
C GLU A 382 -18.63 48.33 -31.29
N ASN A 383 -19.69 48.04 -30.53
CA ASN A 383 -19.73 47.24 -29.29
C ASN A 383 -19.65 45.70 -29.43
N SER A 384 -18.89 45.15 -30.38
CA SER A 384 -18.61 43.70 -30.48
C SER A 384 -17.18 43.33 -30.06
N THR A 385 -16.22 44.21 -30.32
CA THR A 385 -14.77 43.90 -30.34
C THR A 385 -14.10 43.74 -28.97
N HIS A 386 -14.73 44.14 -27.86
CA HIS A 386 -14.10 44.04 -26.53
C HIS A 386 -13.80 42.60 -26.08
N LYS A 387 -14.62 41.61 -26.47
CA LYS A 387 -14.32 40.19 -26.18
C LYS A 387 -13.17 39.65 -27.03
N GLU A 388 -13.12 40.02 -28.31
CA GLU A 388 -12.04 39.58 -29.21
C GLU A 388 -10.70 40.23 -28.87
N ASN A 389 -10.68 41.54 -28.57
CA ASN A 389 -9.47 42.22 -28.10
C ASN A 389 -8.98 41.65 -26.76
N SER A 390 -9.89 41.30 -25.83
CA SER A 390 -9.53 40.59 -24.60
C SER A 390 -8.84 39.25 -24.92
N GLN A 391 -9.45 38.39 -25.75
CA GLN A 391 -8.86 37.10 -26.11
C GLN A 391 -7.54 37.23 -26.89
N LYS A 392 -7.44 38.21 -27.80
CA LYS A 392 -6.22 38.48 -28.56
C LYS A 392 -5.06 38.91 -27.67
N ASN A 393 -5.33 39.80 -26.70
CA ASN A 393 -4.33 40.24 -25.72
C ASN A 393 -3.89 39.08 -24.80
N ILE A 394 -4.82 38.22 -24.37
CA ILE A 394 -4.51 37.00 -23.61
C ILE A 394 -3.59 36.07 -24.44
N LEU A 395 -3.96 35.79 -25.69
CA LEU A 395 -3.16 34.93 -26.58
C LEU A 395 -1.77 35.50 -26.85
N GLU A 396 -1.65 36.81 -27.02
CA GLU A 396 -0.34 37.45 -27.16
C GLU A 396 0.48 37.37 -25.87
N ARG A 397 -0.12 37.61 -24.70
CA ARG A 397 0.55 37.49 -23.40
C ARG A 397 1.06 36.06 -23.15
N LEU A 398 0.23 35.05 -23.45
CA LEU A 398 0.61 33.64 -23.37
C LEU A 398 1.73 33.28 -24.38
N LYS A 399 1.72 33.88 -25.59
CA LYS A 399 2.80 33.72 -26.56
C LYS A 399 4.12 34.32 -26.03
N ARG A 400 4.10 35.55 -25.51
CA ARG A 400 5.28 36.20 -24.91
C ARG A 400 5.80 35.39 -23.71
N LEU A 401 4.90 34.92 -22.84
CA LEU A 401 5.25 34.03 -21.72
C LEU A 401 5.95 32.73 -22.18
N ARG A 402 5.48 32.13 -23.27
CA ARG A 402 6.12 30.93 -23.86
C ARG A 402 7.54 31.21 -24.36
N GLU A 403 7.73 32.35 -25.01
CA GLU A 403 8.93 32.68 -25.79
C GLU A 403 10.01 33.37 -24.94
N TYR A 404 9.64 34.38 -24.16
CA TYR A 404 10.56 35.20 -23.37
C TYR A 404 11.01 34.51 -22.08
N SER A 405 10.14 33.77 -21.39
CA SER A 405 10.51 33.19 -20.08
C SER A 405 11.46 31.99 -20.17
N LYS A 406 11.65 31.42 -21.37
CA LYS A 406 12.16 30.06 -21.58
C LYS A 406 13.52 29.80 -20.92
N GLU A 407 14.44 30.75 -21.01
CA GLU A 407 15.82 30.62 -20.52
C GLU A 407 15.92 30.96 -19.02
N HIS A 408 14.94 31.70 -18.49
CA HIS A 408 14.91 32.22 -17.12
C HIS A 408 14.08 31.34 -16.16
N LEU A 409 13.41 30.29 -16.66
CA LEU A 409 12.62 29.37 -15.83
C LEU A 409 13.45 28.71 -14.71
N GLN A 410 14.74 28.50 -14.91
CA GLN A 410 15.60 27.82 -13.92
C GLN A 410 15.65 28.54 -12.57
N ALA A 411 15.53 29.89 -12.56
CA ALA A 411 15.46 30.67 -11.33
C ALA A 411 14.16 30.41 -10.55
N PHE A 412 13.03 30.29 -11.25
CA PHE A 412 11.75 29.91 -10.64
C PHE A 412 11.74 28.44 -10.19
N GLN A 413 12.23 27.52 -11.02
CA GLN A 413 12.26 26.09 -10.74
C GLN A 413 12.98 25.75 -9.42
N ARG A 414 14.09 26.45 -9.13
CA ARG A 414 14.89 26.26 -7.90
C ARG A 414 14.34 26.96 -6.66
N LEU A 415 13.33 27.85 -6.78
CA LEU A 415 12.72 28.49 -5.60
C LEU A 415 12.12 27.41 -4.69
N GLN A 416 12.46 27.46 -3.39
CA GLN A 416 11.95 26.48 -2.44
C GLN A 416 10.60 26.92 -1.89
N VAL A 417 9.73 25.94 -1.64
CA VAL A 417 8.35 26.14 -1.18
C VAL A 417 7.98 25.04 -0.20
N GLN A 418 7.22 25.37 0.84
CA GLN A 418 6.57 24.38 1.70
C GLN A 418 5.22 23.98 1.12
N ASP A 419 4.90 22.69 1.00
CA ASP A 419 3.55 22.27 0.63
C ASP A 419 2.57 22.26 1.82
N PHE A 420 1.33 21.83 1.57
CA PHE A 420 0.31 21.74 2.62
C PHE A 420 0.54 20.58 3.59
N ASP A 421 1.36 19.58 3.22
CA ASP A 421 1.82 18.50 4.10
C ASP A 421 3.21 18.78 4.70
N GLY A 422 3.69 20.02 4.59
CA GLY A 422 4.91 20.51 5.25
C GLY A 422 6.24 20.05 4.69
N ARG A 423 6.27 19.39 3.52
CA ARG A 423 7.51 19.07 2.80
C ARG A 423 8.05 20.35 2.15
N ILE A 424 9.33 20.68 2.36
CA ILE A 424 10.02 21.64 1.50
C ILE A 424 10.40 20.93 0.21
N LYS A 425 10.07 21.53 -0.94
CA LYS A 425 10.43 21.04 -2.27
C LYS A 425 10.58 22.18 -3.28
N PRO A 426 11.19 21.96 -4.45
CA PRO A 426 11.29 22.98 -5.48
C PRO A 426 9.91 23.37 -6.03
N LEU A 427 9.72 24.64 -6.40
CA LEU A 427 8.53 25.13 -7.10
C LEU A 427 8.30 24.36 -8.41
N ASP A 428 9.37 23.85 -9.03
CA ASP A 428 9.31 22.92 -10.16
C ASP A 428 8.39 21.72 -9.89
N THR A 429 8.61 21.01 -8.78
CA THR A 429 7.78 19.86 -8.37
C THR A 429 6.33 20.29 -8.20
N ILE A 430 6.07 21.37 -7.45
CA ILE A 430 4.69 21.89 -7.25
C ILE A 430 4.02 22.23 -8.58
N SER A 431 4.76 22.83 -9.53
CA SER A 431 4.22 23.16 -10.85
C SER A 431 3.73 21.90 -11.58
N ILE A 432 4.52 20.83 -11.58
CA ILE A 432 4.17 19.56 -12.22
C ILE A 432 3.00 18.89 -11.46
N GLU A 433 3.07 18.81 -10.12
CA GLU A 433 2.02 18.22 -9.28
C GLU A 433 0.64 18.83 -9.54
N TYR A 434 0.55 20.16 -9.48
CA TYR A 434 -0.73 20.88 -9.59
C TYR A 434 -1.21 20.91 -11.04
N VAL A 435 -0.34 21.24 -11.99
CA VAL A 435 -0.72 21.32 -13.42
C VAL A 435 -1.14 19.95 -13.94
N HIS A 436 -0.45 18.87 -13.55
CA HIS A 436 -0.89 17.51 -13.91
C HIS A 436 -2.25 17.17 -13.31
N LYS A 437 -2.49 17.43 -12.01
CA LYS A 437 -3.79 17.16 -11.35
C LYS A 437 -4.95 17.92 -12.00
N ILE A 438 -4.73 19.17 -12.44
CA ILE A 438 -5.71 20.03 -13.12
C ILE A 438 -5.95 19.62 -14.59
N LEU A 439 -4.89 19.43 -15.38
CA LEU A 439 -4.97 19.23 -16.84
C LEU A 439 -5.05 17.77 -17.31
N ARG A 440 -4.61 16.84 -16.46
CA ARG A 440 -4.08 15.50 -16.80
C ARG A 440 -2.94 15.52 -17.82
N LYS A 441 -2.11 16.57 -17.81
CA LYS A 441 -0.92 16.77 -18.66
C LYS A 441 0.06 17.74 -18.00
N ASP A 442 1.35 17.59 -18.32
CA ASP A 442 2.44 18.44 -17.80
C ASP A 442 2.70 19.70 -18.66
N SER A 443 1.81 19.97 -19.62
CA SER A 443 1.89 21.10 -20.55
C SER A 443 0.52 21.50 -21.10
N PHE A 444 0.37 22.78 -21.48
CA PHE A 444 -0.85 23.36 -22.02
C PHE A 444 -0.55 24.35 -23.13
N GLN A 445 -1.15 24.19 -24.33
CA GLN A 445 -1.03 25.14 -25.45
C GLN A 445 0.42 25.52 -25.87
N GLY A 446 1.39 24.65 -25.55
CA GLY A 446 2.83 24.89 -25.82
C GLY A 446 3.60 25.53 -24.65
N LEU A 447 2.95 25.80 -23.52
CA LEU A 447 3.56 26.15 -22.24
C LEU A 447 3.89 24.87 -21.45
N ASN A 448 5.03 24.83 -20.76
CA ASN A 448 5.33 23.77 -19.78
C ASN A 448 4.67 24.04 -18.41
N ALA A 449 4.70 23.07 -17.49
CA ALA A 449 4.06 23.17 -16.17
C ALA A 449 4.44 24.45 -15.40
N MET A 450 5.72 24.83 -15.39
CA MET A 450 6.17 26.07 -14.75
C MET A 450 5.57 27.33 -15.42
N GLN A 451 5.57 27.40 -16.75
CA GLN A 451 4.94 28.51 -17.48
C GLN A 451 3.42 28.57 -17.27
N VAL A 452 2.74 27.43 -17.17
CA VAL A 452 1.31 27.36 -16.82
C VAL A 452 1.08 27.89 -15.39
N LEU A 453 1.88 27.45 -14.42
CA LEU A 453 1.81 27.94 -13.04
C LEU A 453 2.04 29.46 -12.95
N LEU A 454 3.11 29.97 -13.57
CA LEU A 454 3.42 31.40 -13.62
C LEU A 454 2.30 32.19 -14.29
N GLY A 455 1.75 31.70 -15.41
CA GLY A 455 0.58 32.32 -16.06
C GLY A 455 -0.62 32.45 -15.12
N ILE A 456 -0.99 31.37 -14.43
CA ILE A 456 -2.11 31.32 -13.48
C ILE A 456 -1.90 32.29 -12.30
N MET A 457 -0.67 32.38 -11.78
CA MET A 457 -0.36 33.22 -10.61
C MET A 457 -0.23 34.71 -10.93
N PHE A 458 0.42 35.07 -12.05
CA PHE A 458 0.64 36.48 -12.41
C PHE A 458 -0.53 37.11 -13.18
N TYR A 459 -1.35 36.32 -13.88
CA TYR A 459 -2.51 36.81 -14.65
C TYR A 459 -3.80 36.01 -14.36
N PRO A 460 -4.25 35.95 -13.08
CA PRO A 460 -5.36 35.09 -12.67
C PRO A 460 -6.68 35.37 -13.41
N ASP A 461 -6.98 36.62 -13.78
CA ASP A 461 -8.24 36.96 -14.48
C ASP A 461 -8.30 36.51 -15.94
N ASP A 462 -7.15 36.42 -16.61
CA ASP A 462 -7.04 35.79 -17.92
C ASP A 462 -7.34 34.28 -17.79
N TRP A 463 -6.65 33.63 -16.85
CA TRP A 463 -6.73 32.18 -16.62
C TRP A 463 -8.05 31.69 -16.01
N ARG A 464 -8.79 32.55 -15.29
CA ARG A 464 -10.17 32.28 -14.85
C ARG A 464 -11.11 31.92 -16.02
N SER A 465 -10.79 32.38 -17.23
CA SER A 465 -11.57 32.13 -18.46
C SER A 465 -10.97 31.02 -19.35
N VAL A 466 -9.80 30.48 -18.99
CA VAL A 466 -9.11 29.44 -19.77
C VAL A 466 -9.70 28.07 -19.42
N LYS A 467 -10.14 27.32 -20.43
CA LYS A 467 -10.71 25.97 -20.29
C LYS A 467 -9.63 24.92 -20.04
N MET A 468 -9.09 24.93 -18.83
CA MET A 468 -8.01 24.05 -18.38
C MET A 468 -8.50 22.81 -17.61
N ILE A 469 -9.61 22.92 -16.89
CA ILE A 469 -10.02 21.95 -15.85
C ILE A 469 -10.65 20.71 -16.50
N TYR A 470 -10.02 19.55 -16.34
CA TYR A 470 -10.50 18.30 -16.96
C TYR A 470 -11.76 17.74 -16.29
N THR A 471 -12.72 17.30 -17.13
CA THR A 471 -13.96 16.59 -16.75
C THR A 471 -14.04 15.25 -17.50
N SER A 472 -14.56 14.20 -16.86
CA SER A 472 -14.58 12.85 -17.45
C SER A 472 -15.93 12.52 -18.11
N THR A 473 -17.03 12.81 -17.42
CA THR A 473 -18.38 12.40 -17.79
C THR A 473 -19.12 13.46 -18.61
N GLN A 474 -20.18 13.06 -19.33
CA GLN A 474 -21.12 14.01 -19.96
C GLN A 474 -22.18 14.52 -18.98
N ALA A 475 -22.56 13.71 -17.99
CA ALA A 475 -23.52 14.09 -16.95
C ALA A 475 -23.05 15.32 -16.15
N LEU A 476 -21.75 15.36 -15.77
CA LEU A 476 -21.19 16.50 -15.05
C LEU A 476 -21.18 17.79 -15.89
N ARG A 477 -20.86 17.70 -17.18
CA ARG A 477 -20.91 18.88 -18.08
C ARG A 477 -22.33 19.38 -18.31
N LYS A 478 -23.30 18.47 -18.42
CA LYS A 478 -24.73 18.83 -18.44
C LYS A 478 -25.18 19.55 -17.17
N LEU A 479 -24.71 19.11 -15.99
CA LEU A 479 -24.99 19.74 -14.70
C LEU A 479 -24.37 21.14 -14.58
N ILE A 480 -23.15 21.33 -15.10
CA ILE A 480 -22.42 22.61 -15.06
C ILE A 480 -22.99 23.63 -16.07
N GLY A 481 -23.56 23.14 -17.18
CA GLY A 481 -24.06 23.94 -18.30
C GLY A 481 -23.05 24.13 -19.43
N THR A 482 -22.08 23.22 -19.57
CA THR A 482 -21.02 23.29 -20.60
C THR A 482 -21.23 22.25 -21.73
N PRO A 483 -20.61 22.45 -22.92
CA PRO A 483 -20.79 21.56 -24.07
C PRO A 483 -20.43 20.09 -23.78
N LEU A 484 -21.26 19.16 -24.26
CA LEU A 484 -21.17 17.73 -23.93
C LEU A 484 -20.05 16.98 -24.68
N ASP A 485 -19.47 17.61 -25.68
CA ASP A 485 -18.29 17.18 -26.45
C ASP A 485 -16.98 17.69 -25.81
N GLU A 486 -16.96 18.94 -25.36
CA GLU A 486 -15.81 19.63 -24.80
C GLU A 486 -15.42 19.06 -23.41
N ARG A 487 -14.25 18.41 -23.28
CA ARG A 487 -13.84 17.72 -22.04
C ARG A 487 -13.16 18.62 -20.99
N ARG A 488 -13.14 19.94 -21.21
CA ARG A 488 -12.55 20.91 -20.26
C ARG A 488 -13.48 22.09 -20.03
N ILE A 489 -13.52 22.54 -18.78
CA ILE A 489 -14.25 23.73 -18.34
C ILE A 489 -13.26 24.82 -17.90
N ALA A 490 -13.68 26.07 -17.96
CA ALA A 490 -13.00 27.18 -17.31
C ALA A 490 -13.37 27.25 -15.83
N PHE A 491 -12.55 27.93 -15.02
CA PHE A 491 -12.86 28.14 -13.60
C PHE A 491 -14.15 28.97 -13.42
N ARG A 492 -14.44 29.91 -14.33
CA ARG A 492 -15.69 30.68 -14.32
C ARG A 492 -16.95 29.83 -14.59
N ASP A 493 -16.84 28.70 -15.28
CA ASP A 493 -18.02 27.89 -15.66
C ASP A 493 -18.68 27.19 -14.45
N ILE A 494 -17.93 26.95 -13.37
CA ILE A 494 -18.37 26.18 -12.18
C ILE A 494 -19.09 27.04 -11.13
N PHE A 495 -19.18 28.35 -11.34
CA PHE A 495 -19.87 29.30 -10.48
C PHE A 495 -21.03 29.98 -11.22
N ASP A 496 -22.02 30.44 -10.47
CA ASP A 496 -23.09 31.33 -10.95
C ASP A 496 -23.57 32.28 -9.83
N HIS A 497 -24.73 32.92 -10.02
CA HIS A 497 -25.31 33.86 -9.07
C HIS A 497 -25.67 33.24 -7.70
N HIS A 498 -25.75 31.92 -7.59
CA HIS A 498 -26.01 31.18 -6.35
C HIS A 498 -24.72 30.59 -5.72
N GLY A 499 -23.55 30.79 -6.33
CA GLY A 499 -22.27 30.33 -5.80
C GLY A 499 -21.70 29.12 -6.54
N TYR A 500 -21.26 28.11 -5.79
CA TYR A 500 -20.54 26.94 -6.33
C TYR A 500 -21.51 25.82 -6.74
N LYS A 501 -21.57 25.51 -8.03
CA LYS A 501 -22.59 24.61 -8.63
C LYS A 501 -22.58 23.17 -8.12
N LEU A 502 -21.46 22.68 -7.58
CA LEU A 502 -21.33 21.26 -7.16
C LEU A 502 -21.49 21.04 -5.66
N GLN A 503 -21.59 22.08 -4.82
CA GLN A 503 -21.53 21.99 -3.35
C GLN A 503 -22.39 20.85 -2.78
N ASN A 504 -23.69 20.89 -3.06
CA ASN A 504 -24.67 19.92 -2.54
C ASN A 504 -24.36 18.47 -2.99
N HIS A 505 -23.84 18.30 -4.21
CA HIS A 505 -23.47 16.98 -4.73
C HIS A 505 -22.12 16.49 -4.18
N VAL A 506 -21.16 17.37 -3.89
CA VAL A 506 -19.93 17.02 -3.18
C VAL A 506 -20.27 16.53 -1.76
N GLU A 507 -21.21 17.17 -1.07
CA GLU A 507 -21.71 16.73 0.23
C GLU A 507 -22.46 15.39 0.15
N GLU A 508 -23.37 15.22 -0.81
CA GLU A 508 -24.09 13.96 -1.06
C GLU A 508 -23.13 12.79 -1.35
N VAL A 509 -22.13 13.01 -2.21
CA VAL A 509 -21.14 11.99 -2.59
C VAL A 509 -20.20 11.66 -1.44
N ASN A 510 -19.85 12.63 -0.59
CA ASN A 510 -19.03 12.36 0.59
C ASN A 510 -19.76 11.51 1.65
N GLN A 511 -21.09 11.53 1.70
CA GLN A 511 -21.89 10.63 2.52
C GLN A 511 -21.94 9.18 1.97
N LYS A 512 -21.67 8.97 0.67
CA LYS A 512 -21.48 7.65 0.05
C LYS A 512 -20.11 7.10 0.45
N SER A 513 -20.02 5.82 0.79
CA SER A 513 -18.74 5.13 0.98
C SER A 513 -18.02 4.93 -0.36
N PRO A 514 -16.68 4.74 -0.40
CA PRO A 514 -15.93 4.64 -1.64
C PRO A 514 -16.41 3.57 -2.63
N ASN A 515 -16.97 2.47 -2.13
CA ASN A 515 -17.49 1.35 -2.94
C ASN A 515 -18.87 1.65 -3.55
N GLU A 516 -19.64 2.59 -2.99
CA GLU A 516 -20.96 3.00 -3.50
C GLU A 516 -20.85 4.13 -4.55
N ARG A 517 -19.67 4.73 -4.74
CA ARG A 517 -19.43 5.86 -5.65
C ARG A 517 -19.26 5.39 -7.10
N ASN A 518 -20.21 5.76 -7.95
CA ASN A 518 -20.15 5.50 -9.39
C ASN A 518 -19.16 6.43 -10.13
N GLU A 519 -19.04 6.32 -11.46
CA GLU A 519 -18.11 7.15 -12.24
C GLU A 519 -18.42 8.66 -12.16
N PHE A 520 -19.69 9.04 -12.14
CA PHE A 520 -20.13 10.44 -12.01
C PHE A 520 -19.87 10.99 -10.60
N ASP A 521 -20.14 10.20 -9.56
CA ASP A 521 -19.77 10.53 -8.17
C ASP A 521 -18.24 10.79 -8.05
N LYS A 522 -17.42 9.91 -8.66
CA LYS A 522 -15.96 10.05 -8.69
C LYS A 522 -15.49 11.24 -9.53
N ASP A 523 -16.21 11.61 -10.59
CA ASP A 523 -15.87 12.76 -11.44
C ASP A 523 -16.20 14.09 -10.73
N ILE A 524 -17.30 14.16 -9.97
CA ILE A 524 -17.65 15.33 -9.13
C ILE A 524 -16.52 15.62 -8.14
N LEU A 525 -16.13 14.66 -7.30
CA LEU A 525 -15.05 14.85 -6.32
C LEU A 525 -13.72 15.24 -6.98
N LYS A 526 -13.43 14.66 -8.15
CA LYS A 526 -12.20 14.96 -8.90
C LYS A 526 -12.24 16.27 -9.66
N VAL A 527 -13.40 16.88 -9.85
CA VAL A 527 -13.51 18.26 -10.35
C VAL A 527 -13.43 19.22 -9.18
N ASP A 528 -14.10 18.95 -8.05
CA ASP A 528 -13.95 19.71 -6.79
C ASP A 528 -12.49 19.83 -6.34
N GLU A 529 -11.73 18.73 -6.31
CA GLU A 529 -10.28 18.72 -6.06
C GLU A 529 -9.55 19.73 -6.98
N ARG A 530 -9.87 19.74 -8.28
CA ARG A 530 -9.25 20.67 -9.25
C ARG A 530 -9.70 22.11 -9.07
N ILE A 531 -10.96 22.37 -8.67
CA ILE A 531 -11.44 23.72 -8.36
C ILE A 531 -10.66 24.26 -7.16
N ASN A 532 -10.52 23.46 -6.10
CA ASN A 532 -9.79 23.82 -4.89
C ASN A 532 -8.29 24.05 -5.17
N LEU A 533 -7.64 23.20 -5.98
CA LEU A 533 -6.26 23.42 -6.44
C LEU A 533 -6.13 24.73 -7.23
N VAL A 534 -7.00 24.99 -8.20
CA VAL A 534 -6.97 26.23 -9.00
C VAL A 534 -7.21 27.48 -8.14
N TYR A 535 -8.14 27.42 -7.19
CA TYR A 535 -8.38 28.52 -6.24
C TYR A 535 -7.16 28.78 -5.34
N THR A 536 -6.48 27.73 -4.90
CA THR A 536 -5.24 27.78 -4.11
C THR A 536 -4.06 28.37 -4.91
N LEU A 537 -4.04 28.18 -6.24
CA LEU A 537 -3.11 28.88 -7.14
C LEU A 537 -3.47 30.37 -7.29
N PHE A 538 -4.73 30.71 -7.62
CA PHE A 538 -5.17 32.10 -7.83
C PHE A 538 -5.04 32.97 -6.57
N SER A 539 -5.20 32.40 -5.38
CA SER A 539 -5.03 33.09 -4.11
C SER A 539 -3.57 33.17 -3.63
N GLY A 540 -2.62 32.61 -4.39
CA GLY A 540 -1.21 32.52 -4.00
C GLY A 540 -0.96 31.66 -2.76
N GLN A 541 -1.95 30.94 -2.25
CA GLN A 541 -1.84 30.13 -1.03
C GLN A 541 -0.81 28.99 -1.18
N VAL A 542 -0.59 28.49 -2.40
CA VAL A 542 0.45 27.51 -2.69
C VAL A 542 1.87 28.05 -2.47
N LEU A 543 2.10 29.36 -2.60
CA LEU A 543 3.42 30.00 -2.51
C LEU A 543 3.84 30.23 -1.06
N ARG A 544 3.95 29.15 -0.30
CA ARG A 544 4.48 29.19 1.07
C ARG A 544 5.99 29.32 1.03
N ILE A 545 6.46 30.54 0.78
CA ILE A 545 7.85 30.87 0.44
C ILE A 545 8.56 31.75 1.48
N PHE A 546 7.85 32.25 2.49
CA PHE A 546 8.42 33.10 3.55
C PHE A 546 8.53 32.33 4.88
N PRO A 547 9.74 32.00 5.37
CA PRO A 547 9.90 31.36 6.68
C PRO A 547 9.35 32.23 7.82
N ASN A 548 8.69 31.59 8.80
CA ASN A 548 8.24 32.26 10.01
C ASN A 548 9.29 32.10 11.12
N LYS A 549 9.77 33.20 11.72
CA LYS A 549 10.80 33.16 12.78
C LYS A 549 10.36 32.44 14.06
N LYS A 550 9.05 32.23 14.27
CA LYS A 550 8.47 31.60 15.46
C LYS A 550 8.00 30.16 15.26
N THR A 551 7.86 29.68 14.02
CA THR A 551 7.31 28.35 13.74
C THR A 551 7.92 27.75 12.48
N ASN A 552 7.95 26.43 12.37
CA ASN A 552 8.40 25.72 11.16
C ASN A 552 7.45 25.91 9.94
N ALA A 553 6.40 26.75 10.05
CA ALA A 553 5.47 27.05 8.99
C ALA A 553 6.02 28.15 8.08
N TRP A 554 6.14 27.88 6.78
CA TRP A 554 6.34 28.94 5.80
C TRP A 554 4.97 29.55 5.44
N LEU A 555 4.96 30.87 5.29
CA LEU A 555 3.77 31.68 5.06
C LEU A 555 3.56 31.89 3.56
N SER A 556 2.30 31.85 3.12
CA SER A 556 1.91 32.36 1.80
C SER A 556 2.03 33.89 1.76
N PRO A 557 2.05 34.56 0.58
CA PRO A 557 2.38 35.98 0.52
C PRO A 557 1.37 36.87 1.26
N ILE A 558 0.08 36.50 1.24
CA ILE A 558 -0.98 37.18 2.00
C ILE A 558 -0.77 37.02 3.51
N GLN A 559 -0.38 35.83 3.97
CA GLN A 559 -0.08 35.57 5.38
C GLN A 559 1.20 36.28 5.84
N ALA A 560 2.19 36.42 4.96
CA ALA A 560 3.44 37.11 5.24
C ALA A 560 3.24 38.64 5.34
N ILE A 561 2.49 39.25 4.42
CA ILE A 561 2.12 40.67 4.50
C ILE A 561 1.34 40.97 5.78
N ASN A 562 0.36 40.13 6.12
CA ASN A 562 -0.47 40.28 7.32
C ASN A 562 0.20 39.72 8.60
N SER A 563 1.51 39.41 8.56
CA SER A 563 2.26 38.92 9.71
C SER A 563 2.43 40.00 10.78
N THR A 564 2.41 39.59 12.05
CA THR A 564 2.80 40.47 13.18
C THR A 564 4.30 40.73 13.22
N ASP A 565 5.10 39.96 12.48
CA ASP A 565 6.53 40.21 12.28
C ASP A 565 6.74 41.23 11.15
N LYS A 566 7.18 42.44 11.53
CA LYS A 566 7.42 43.55 10.60
C LYS A 566 8.51 43.25 9.58
N ASP A 567 9.51 42.43 9.92
CA ASP A 567 10.56 42.06 8.98
C ASP A 567 9.97 41.20 7.85
N VAL A 568 9.34 40.08 8.22
CA VAL A 568 8.65 39.17 7.28
C VAL A 568 7.63 39.92 6.42
N SER A 569 6.85 40.83 7.00
CA SER A 569 5.89 41.66 6.26
C SER A 569 6.59 42.60 5.27
N SER A 570 7.66 43.28 5.66
CA SER A 570 8.38 44.20 4.76
C SER A 570 9.11 43.46 3.63
N VAL A 571 9.70 42.29 3.91
CA VAL A 571 10.32 41.42 2.90
C VAL A 571 9.26 40.91 1.92
N ALA A 572 8.09 40.49 2.40
CA ALA A 572 7.00 40.05 1.53
C ALA A 572 6.41 41.17 0.66
N GLN A 573 6.21 42.37 1.21
CA GLN A 573 5.74 43.53 0.44
C GLN A 573 6.74 43.93 -0.65
N ASN A 574 8.03 43.99 -0.32
CA ASN A 574 9.09 44.31 -1.28
C ASN A 574 9.25 43.22 -2.35
N PHE A 575 9.22 41.93 -1.95
CA PHE A 575 9.26 40.81 -2.89
C PHE A 575 8.08 40.86 -3.87
N LEU A 576 6.84 40.99 -3.39
CA LEU A 576 5.68 41.04 -4.30
C LEU A 576 5.73 42.26 -5.22
N LYS A 577 6.06 43.44 -4.70
CA LYS A 577 6.22 44.66 -5.52
C LYS A 577 7.27 44.47 -6.62
N ASN A 578 8.41 43.85 -6.29
CA ASN A 578 9.51 43.68 -7.25
C ASN A 578 9.24 42.55 -8.25
N ILE A 579 8.66 41.43 -7.81
CA ILE A 579 8.40 40.27 -8.67
C ILE A 579 7.24 40.52 -9.64
N PHE A 580 6.13 41.15 -9.21
CA PHE A 580 5.03 41.47 -10.13
C PHE A 580 5.42 42.53 -11.15
N ASN A 581 6.01 43.65 -10.70
CA ASN A 581 6.46 44.70 -11.62
C ASN A 581 7.57 44.20 -12.56
N GLY A 582 8.51 43.40 -12.05
CA GLY A 582 9.59 42.84 -12.86
C GLY A 582 9.14 41.76 -13.83
N PHE A 583 8.13 40.95 -13.49
CA PHE A 583 7.60 39.91 -14.39
C PHE A 583 6.78 40.50 -15.53
N ASP A 584 5.95 41.51 -15.27
CA ASP A 584 5.20 42.19 -16.34
C ASP A 584 6.13 42.98 -17.25
N GLU A 585 7.12 43.69 -16.69
CA GLU A 585 8.20 44.34 -17.44
C GLU A 585 8.98 43.34 -18.30
N ALA A 586 9.43 42.21 -17.75
CA ALA A 586 10.14 41.17 -18.50
C ALA A 586 9.29 40.55 -19.62
N LEU A 587 7.96 40.46 -19.46
CA LEU A 587 7.05 40.02 -20.53
C LEU A 587 6.74 41.12 -21.56
N GLN A 588 7.13 42.37 -21.30
CA GLN A 588 7.08 43.46 -22.27
C GLN A 588 8.41 43.69 -23.00
N THR A 589 9.54 43.58 -22.30
CA THR A 589 10.90 43.94 -22.80
C THR A 589 11.84 42.76 -23.05
N ASN A 590 11.54 41.58 -22.50
CA ASN A 590 12.44 40.43 -22.35
C ASN A 590 13.66 40.66 -21.42
N GLU A 591 13.60 41.64 -20.49
CA GLU A 591 14.66 41.88 -19.49
C GLU A 591 14.36 41.23 -18.14
N TRP A 592 14.96 40.06 -17.87
CA TRP A 592 14.64 39.23 -16.69
C TRP A 592 15.50 39.46 -15.44
N HIS A 593 16.58 40.25 -15.53
CA HIS A 593 17.55 40.46 -14.43
C HIS A 593 16.89 40.88 -13.10
N LYS A 594 15.84 41.72 -13.16
CA LYS A 594 15.06 42.19 -12.00
C LYS A 594 14.29 41.05 -11.32
N VAL A 595 13.75 40.11 -12.11
CA VAL A 595 13.05 38.90 -11.63
C VAL A 595 14.05 37.95 -10.98
N GLU A 596 15.14 37.62 -11.69
CA GLU A 596 16.18 36.71 -11.21
C GLU A 596 16.83 37.20 -9.91
N LYS A 597 17.15 38.50 -9.83
CA LYS A 597 17.63 39.11 -8.59
C LYS A 597 16.61 38.97 -7.45
N THR A 598 15.34 39.28 -7.70
CA THR A 598 14.28 39.20 -6.68
C THR A 598 14.09 37.77 -6.15
N LEU A 599 14.23 36.76 -7.01
CA LEU A 599 14.21 35.35 -6.60
C LEU A 599 15.46 34.94 -5.81
N LYS A 600 16.64 35.44 -6.21
CA LYS A 600 17.91 35.20 -5.50
C LYS A 600 17.94 35.84 -4.12
N ASP A 601 17.45 37.08 -4.00
CA ASP A 601 17.35 37.81 -2.73
C ASP A 601 16.38 37.08 -1.76
N LEU A 602 15.27 36.54 -2.26
CA LEU A 602 14.37 35.67 -1.47
C LEU A 602 15.03 34.33 -1.09
N SER A 603 15.77 33.70 -2.01
CA SER A 603 16.49 32.44 -1.74
C SER A 603 17.52 32.61 -0.61
N ALA A 604 18.26 33.73 -0.59
CA ALA A 604 19.15 34.07 0.52
C ALA A 604 18.39 34.27 1.85
N TYR A 605 17.24 34.95 1.82
CA TYR A 605 16.38 35.10 3.00
C TYR A 605 15.86 33.75 3.53
N GLN A 606 15.46 32.84 2.63
CA GLN A 606 15.02 31.48 2.97
C GLN A 606 16.14 30.66 3.64
N GLU A 607 17.36 30.73 3.11
CA GLU A 607 18.52 30.04 3.65
C GLU A 607 18.92 30.59 5.03
N GLU A 608 18.92 31.91 5.21
CA GLU A 608 19.22 32.53 6.51
C GLU A 608 18.19 32.16 7.58
N HIS A 609 16.90 32.26 7.25
CA HIS A 609 15.80 32.17 8.22
C HIS A 609 15.20 30.76 8.37
N SER A 610 15.66 29.76 7.61
CA SER A 610 15.13 28.39 7.69
C SER A 610 16.17 27.27 7.51
N LYS A 611 17.39 27.47 8.02
CA LYS A 611 18.53 26.54 7.96
C LYS A 611 18.24 25.06 8.28
N ASN A 612 17.22 24.78 9.11
CA ASN A 612 16.84 23.41 9.49
C ASN A 612 15.87 22.72 8.50
N LEU A 613 15.32 23.45 7.53
CA LEU A 613 14.33 22.98 6.56
C LEU A 613 14.74 23.26 5.11
N TYR A 614 15.59 24.27 4.88
CA TYR A 614 16.09 24.65 3.58
C TYR A 614 16.96 23.55 2.96
N LEU A 615 16.62 23.15 1.73
CA LEU A 615 17.29 22.07 1.00
C LEU A 615 18.64 22.53 0.45
N SER A 616 19.62 21.62 0.41
CA SER A 616 20.89 21.87 -0.28
C SER A 616 20.68 21.96 -1.81
N PRO A 617 21.50 22.73 -2.54
CA PRO A 617 21.42 22.82 -4.00
C PRO A 617 21.49 21.46 -4.70
N SER A 618 22.33 20.55 -4.19
CA SER A 618 22.44 19.16 -4.68
C SER A 618 21.12 18.37 -4.59
N LYS A 619 20.28 18.64 -3.59
CA LYS A 619 18.99 17.97 -3.39
C LYS A 619 17.90 18.59 -4.25
N VAL A 620 17.88 19.92 -4.37
CA VAL A 620 17.02 20.64 -5.33
C VAL A 620 17.28 20.18 -6.76
N ASP A 621 18.53 20.14 -7.20
CA ASP A 621 18.91 19.71 -8.55
C ASP A 621 18.63 18.22 -8.78
N SER A 622 18.75 17.37 -7.74
CA SER A 622 18.38 15.95 -7.82
C SER A 622 16.87 15.74 -8.01
N GLU A 623 16.03 16.54 -7.35
CA GLU A 623 14.58 16.46 -7.51
C GLU A 623 14.14 16.96 -8.90
N ILE A 624 14.66 18.11 -9.35
CA ILE A 624 14.41 18.63 -10.71
C ILE A 624 14.89 17.62 -11.78
N PHE A 625 16.03 16.96 -11.58
CA PHE A 625 16.49 15.90 -12.47
C PHE A 625 15.48 14.72 -12.54
N LEU A 626 14.98 14.25 -11.40
CA LEU A 626 13.99 13.17 -11.36
C LEU A 626 12.66 13.57 -12.01
N ASN A 627 12.21 14.81 -11.82
CA ASN A 627 11.00 15.36 -12.41
C ASN A 627 11.05 15.35 -13.95
N HIS A 628 12.11 15.91 -14.55
CA HIS A 628 12.13 16.17 -16.00
C HIS A 628 12.63 14.99 -16.84
N THR A 629 13.56 14.18 -16.31
CA THR A 629 14.21 13.13 -17.14
C THR A 629 13.35 11.88 -17.39
N ASN A 630 12.21 11.72 -16.69
CA ASN A 630 11.39 10.50 -16.76
C ASN A 630 12.23 9.21 -16.56
N PHE A 631 13.23 9.28 -15.68
CA PHE A 631 14.36 8.36 -15.57
C PHE A 631 13.99 6.86 -15.65
N PHE A 632 12.99 6.46 -14.86
CA PHE A 632 12.54 5.06 -14.80
C PHE A 632 11.78 4.62 -16.07
N ASN A 633 11.01 5.51 -16.69
CA ASN A 633 10.33 5.25 -17.96
C ASN A 633 11.34 5.03 -19.10
N GLY A 634 12.44 5.79 -19.09
CA GLY A 634 13.56 5.62 -20.02
C GLY A 634 14.20 4.23 -19.97
N LEU A 635 14.10 3.52 -18.83
CA LEU A 635 14.60 2.15 -18.66
C LEU A 635 13.59 1.08 -19.11
N THR A 636 12.29 1.39 -19.19
CA THR A 636 11.21 0.46 -19.58
C THR A 636 11.52 -0.27 -20.88
N LEU A 637 11.74 0.47 -21.97
CA LEU A 637 11.96 -0.12 -23.31
C LEU A 637 13.30 -0.86 -23.42
N PRO A 638 14.45 -0.33 -22.94
CA PRO A 638 15.70 -1.09 -22.86
C PRO A 638 15.55 -2.44 -22.16
N TYR A 639 14.88 -2.50 -21.00
CA TYR A 639 14.68 -3.76 -20.28
C TYR A 639 13.84 -4.78 -21.07
N ILE A 640 12.76 -4.33 -21.72
CA ILE A 640 11.93 -5.19 -22.58
C ILE A 640 12.74 -5.70 -23.78
N PHE A 641 13.37 -4.80 -24.54
CA PHE A 641 14.06 -5.16 -25.79
C PHE A 641 15.33 -5.98 -25.54
N LEU A 642 16.17 -5.63 -24.55
CA LEU A 642 17.37 -6.42 -24.22
C LEU A 642 17.00 -7.81 -23.70
N GLY A 643 15.96 -7.90 -22.86
CA GLY A 643 15.42 -9.17 -22.38
C GLY A 643 14.92 -10.05 -23.52
N LEU A 644 14.08 -9.49 -24.40
CA LEU A 644 13.49 -10.19 -25.54
C LEU A 644 14.54 -10.57 -26.61
N LEU A 645 15.56 -9.74 -26.85
CA LEU A 645 16.63 -10.08 -27.80
C LEU A 645 17.55 -11.17 -27.23
N LEU A 646 17.94 -11.08 -25.95
CA LEU A 646 18.71 -12.13 -25.29
C LEU A 646 17.93 -13.46 -25.28
N PHE A 647 16.62 -13.39 -25.04
CA PHE A 647 15.71 -14.52 -25.13
C PHE A 647 15.73 -15.17 -26.52
N ILE A 648 15.49 -14.40 -27.59
CA ILE A 648 15.49 -14.89 -28.97
C ILE A 648 16.85 -15.50 -29.34
N VAL A 649 17.97 -14.86 -28.98
CA VAL A 649 19.32 -15.38 -29.25
C VAL A 649 19.52 -16.75 -28.59
N VAL A 650 19.19 -16.89 -27.31
CA VAL A 650 19.38 -18.15 -26.56
C VAL A 650 18.44 -19.25 -27.08
N ILE A 651 17.16 -18.92 -27.33
CA ILE A 651 16.16 -19.87 -27.84
C ILE A 651 16.49 -20.36 -29.25
N ASN A 652 16.92 -19.47 -30.15
CA ASN A 652 17.34 -19.87 -31.50
C ASN A 652 18.52 -20.84 -31.47
N SER A 653 19.50 -20.63 -30.58
CA SER A 653 20.62 -21.55 -30.41
C SER A 653 20.20 -22.90 -29.85
N ILE A 654 19.30 -22.93 -28.86
CA ILE A 654 18.73 -24.18 -28.31
C ILE A 654 17.95 -24.96 -29.39
N ILE A 655 17.15 -24.27 -30.22
CA ILE A 655 16.37 -24.88 -31.31
C ILE A 655 17.28 -25.42 -32.43
N LYS A 656 18.35 -24.68 -32.78
CA LYS A 656 19.33 -25.06 -33.81
C LYS A 656 20.40 -26.06 -33.33
N ASN A 657 20.43 -26.39 -32.04
CA ASN A 657 21.49 -27.19 -31.42
C ASN A 657 22.90 -26.58 -31.60
N THR A 658 23.01 -25.26 -31.48
CA THR A 658 24.29 -24.53 -31.53
C THR A 658 24.55 -23.82 -30.20
N THR A 659 25.80 -23.41 -29.95
CA THR A 659 26.10 -22.46 -28.88
C THR A 659 25.60 -21.06 -29.27
N PRO A 660 25.08 -20.25 -28.32
CA PRO A 660 24.74 -18.86 -28.60
C PRO A 660 26.00 -18.02 -28.74
N ASN A 661 25.99 -17.11 -29.72
CA ASN A 661 27.12 -16.22 -30.02
C ASN A 661 27.65 -15.56 -28.73
N ALA A 662 28.90 -15.85 -28.40
CA ALA A 662 29.52 -15.45 -27.13
C ALA A 662 29.67 -13.92 -27.03
N TRP A 663 30.04 -13.26 -28.12
CA TRP A 663 30.19 -11.81 -28.20
C TRP A 663 28.84 -11.10 -28.06
N LEU A 664 27.84 -11.50 -28.85
CA LEU A 664 26.50 -10.93 -28.79
C LEU A 664 25.85 -11.14 -27.41
N THR A 665 25.93 -12.36 -26.84
CA THR A 665 25.38 -12.58 -25.49
C THR A 665 26.17 -11.91 -24.38
N LYS A 666 27.47 -11.63 -24.55
CA LYS A 666 28.26 -10.81 -23.62
C LYS A 666 27.83 -9.34 -23.67
N ILE A 667 27.61 -8.77 -24.87
CA ILE A 667 27.12 -7.39 -25.03
C ILE A 667 25.75 -7.22 -24.39
N LEU A 668 24.79 -8.11 -24.66
CA LEU A 668 23.45 -8.02 -24.08
C LEU A 668 23.47 -8.18 -22.55
N TYR A 669 24.34 -9.04 -22.02
CA TYR A 669 24.55 -9.19 -20.58
C TYR A 669 25.11 -7.90 -19.94
N ILE A 670 26.08 -7.25 -20.58
CA ILE A 670 26.65 -5.97 -20.12
C ILE A 670 25.61 -4.84 -20.20
N ALA A 671 24.84 -4.75 -21.29
CA ALA A 671 23.79 -3.75 -21.45
C ALA A 671 22.72 -3.88 -20.36
N ILE A 672 22.29 -5.10 -20.03
CA ILE A 672 21.34 -5.35 -18.93
C ILE A 672 21.94 -4.98 -17.56
N ILE A 673 23.25 -5.19 -17.34
CA ILE A 673 23.94 -4.70 -16.14
C ILE A 673 23.94 -3.17 -16.08
N LEU A 674 24.20 -2.47 -17.19
CA LEU A 674 24.17 -1.00 -17.23
C LEU A 674 22.77 -0.47 -16.93
N CYS A 675 21.71 -1.09 -17.45
CA CYS A 675 20.33 -0.76 -17.08
C CYS A 675 20.07 -1.00 -15.58
N ALA A 676 20.54 -2.11 -15.00
CA ALA A 676 20.39 -2.40 -13.57
C ALA A 676 21.19 -1.45 -12.66
N PHE A 677 22.36 -1.00 -13.10
CA PHE A 677 23.17 -0.01 -12.40
C PHE A 677 22.49 1.37 -12.45
N ALA A 678 22.02 1.81 -13.61
CA ALA A 678 21.23 3.03 -13.76
C ALA A 678 19.96 2.99 -12.88
N HIS A 679 19.20 1.89 -12.92
CA HIS A 679 18.02 1.70 -12.06
C HIS A 679 18.36 1.85 -10.56
N SER A 680 19.48 1.26 -10.13
CA SER A 680 19.96 1.37 -8.75
C SER A 680 20.33 2.81 -8.37
N ILE A 681 20.97 3.56 -9.27
CA ILE A 681 21.24 5.00 -9.09
C ILE A 681 19.93 5.79 -8.96
N GLY A 682 18.94 5.52 -9.82
CA GLY A 682 17.63 6.19 -9.76
C GLY A 682 16.93 6.00 -8.41
N LEU A 683 16.97 4.78 -7.85
CA LEU A 683 16.41 4.50 -6.52
C LEU A 683 17.21 5.20 -5.41
N ILE A 684 18.54 5.25 -5.50
CA ILE A 684 19.40 5.97 -4.53
C ILE A 684 19.13 7.49 -4.57
N LEU A 685 19.01 8.08 -5.77
CA LEU A 685 18.65 9.49 -5.93
C LEU A 685 17.25 9.79 -5.35
N ARG A 686 16.27 8.91 -5.61
CA ARG A 686 14.92 9.07 -5.06
C ARG A 686 14.89 8.94 -3.53
N TRP A 687 15.70 8.06 -2.94
CA TRP A 687 15.90 7.98 -1.48
C TRP A 687 16.49 9.29 -0.93
N TYR A 688 17.56 9.81 -1.55
CA TYR A 688 18.20 11.06 -1.13
C TYR A 688 17.24 12.28 -1.15
N VAL A 689 16.38 12.36 -2.17
CA VAL A 689 15.36 13.41 -2.31
C VAL A 689 14.21 13.26 -1.30
N SER A 690 13.74 12.02 -1.05
CA SER A 690 12.58 11.73 -0.18
C SER A 690 12.89 11.56 1.31
N GLU A 691 14.17 11.37 1.67
CA GLU A 691 14.66 11.05 3.03
C GLU A 691 14.24 9.67 3.56
N HIS A 692 13.49 8.90 2.78
CA HIS A 692 13.04 7.55 3.11
C HIS A 692 13.32 6.56 1.98
N SER A 693 13.27 5.27 2.27
CA SER A 693 13.46 4.26 1.23
C SER A 693 12.32 4.32 0.19
N PRO A 694 12.64 4.22 -1.12
CA PRO A 694 11.68 4.43 -2.21
C PRO A 694 10.84 3.17 -2.46
N TRP A 695 9.96 2.86 -1.51
CA TRP A 695 8.90 1.86 -1.59
C TRP A 695 7.75 2.20 -0.61
N SER A 696 7.45 3.50 -0.44
CA SER A 696 6.39 3.96 0.48
C SER A 696 4.99 3.89 -0.14
N ASN A 697 4.90 4.01 -1.46
CA ASN A 697 3.65 4.04 -2.22
C ASN A 697 3.62 2.99 -3.36
N ALA A 698 2.51 2.90 -4.09
CA ALA A 698 2.30 1.89 -5.14
C ALA A 698 3.24 2.04 -6.36
N TYR A 699 3.58 3.26 -6.75
CA TYR A 699 4.51 3.54 -7.85
C TYR A 699 5.93 3.11 -7.46
N GLU A 700 6.41 3.58 -6.31
CA GLU A 700 7.72 3.24 -5.77
C GLU A 700 7.89 1.74 -5.54
N SER A 701 6.86 1.09 -4.97
CA SER A 701 6.82 -0.36 -4.82
C SER A 701 6.95 -1.09 -6.16
N MET A 702 6.37 -0.57 -7.25
CA MET A 702 6.50 -1.15 -8.58
C MET A 702 7.90 -0.98 -9.18
N LEU A 703 8.56 0.18 -8.96
CA LEU A 703 9.98 0.35 -9.30
C LEU A 703 10.84 -0.68 -8.55
N TYR A 704 10.58 -0.86 -7.25
CA TYR A 704 11.30 -1.81 -6.42
C TYR A 704 11.03 -3.29 -6.80
N ILE A 705 9.82 -3.64 -7.24
CA ILE A 705 9.51 -4.96 -7.84
C ILE A 705 10.33 -5.17 -9.11
N ALA A 706 10.42 -4.17 -9.98
CA ALA A 706 11.23 -4.23 -11.21
C ALA A 706 12.73 -4.42 -10.90
N TRP A 707 13.25 -3.70 -9.89
CA TRP A 707 14.62 -3.87 -9.41
C TRP A 707 14.87 -5.26 -8.78
N ALA A 708 14.00 -5.70 -7.88
CA ALA A 708 14.09 -7.04 -7.27
C ALA A 708 14.00 -8.16 -8.32
N SER A 709 13.20 -7.98 -9.37
CA SER A 709 13.12 -8.90 -10.51
C SER A 709 14.48 -9.06 -11.18
N ILE A 710 15.16 -7.97 -11.56
CA ILE A 710 16.45 -8.07 -12.26
C ILE A 710 17.54 -8.66 -11.35
N ILE A 711 17.54 -8.33 -10.06
CA ILE A 711 18.42 -8.92 -9.04
C ILE A 711 18.20 -10.45 -8.92
N ALA A 712 16.95 -10.93 -8.95
CA ALA A 712 16.65 -12.36 -8.96
C ALA A 712 17.27 -13.09 -10.18
N GLY A 713 17.25 -12.45 -11.36
CA GLY A 713 17.90 -12.96 -12.56
C GLY A 713 19.41 -13.14 -12.42
N PHE A 714 20.10 -12.15 -11.82
CA PHE A 714 21.53 -12.23 -11.54
C PHE A 714 21.86 -13.30 -10.48
N ILE A 715 21.06 -13.43 -9.42
CA ILE A 715 21.23 -14.45 -8.37
C ILE A 715 21.13 -15.87 -8.95
N LEU A 716 20.22 -16.09 -9.91
CA LEU A 716 19.99 -17.38 -10.55
C LEU A 716 20.97 -17.72 -11.69
N ARG A 717 21.81 -16.76 -12.11
CA ARG A 717 23.02 -16.98 -12.96
C ARG A 717 22.78 -17.71 -14.29
N SER A 718 21.58 -17.64 -14.83
CA SER A 718 21.20 -18.27 -16.10
C SER A 718 20.85 -17.22 -17.15
N LYS A 719 21.31 -17.40 -18.40
CA LYS A 719 20.97 -16.50 -19.51
C LYS A 719 19.46 -16.41 -19.75
N LEU A 720 18.73 -17.52 -19.55
CA LEU A 720 17.27 -17.56 -19.64
C LEU A 720 16.57 -16.89 -18.43
N ALA A 721 17.15 -17.02 -17.24
CA ALA A 721 16.65 -16.31 -16.06
C ALA A 721 16.81 -14.78 -16.24
N LEU A 722 17.97 -14.33 -16.73
CA LEU A 722 18.24 -12.92 -16.95
C LEU A 722 17.38 -12.32 -18.08
N SER A 723 17.14 -13.07 -19.17
CA SER A 723 16.22 -12.59 -20.21
C SER A 723 14.79 -12.46 -19.69
N ALA A 724 14.33 -13.43 -18.88
CA ALA A 724 13.00 -13.41 -18.28
C ALA A 724 12.85 -12.30 -17.23
N SER A 725 13.88 -12.05 -16.41
CA SER A 725 13.86 -10.99 -15.40
C SER A 725 14.03 -9.59 -15.97
N SER A 726 14.81 -9.43 -17.05
CA SER A 726 14.90 -8.16 -17.80
C SER A 726 13.54 -7.82 -18.42
N PHE A 727 12.89 -8.79 -19.08
CA PHE A 727 11.54 -8.60 -19.60
C PHE A 727 10.54 -8.26 -18.48
N LEU A 728 10.56 -8.99 -17.37
CA LEU A 728 9.69 -8.73 -16.21
C LEU A 728 9.92 -7.34 -15.59
N ALA A 729 11.18 -6.92 -15.41
CA ALA A 729 11.52 -5.58 -14.92
C ALA A 729 10.96 -4.50 -15.83
N GLY A 730 11.09 -4.68 -17.16
CA GLY A 730 10.50 -3.79 -18.15
C GLY A 730 8.97 -3.74 -18.11
N ILE A 731 8.30 -4.87 -17.93
CA ILE A 731 6.83 -4.93 -17.76
C ILE A 731 6.37 -4.28 -16.46
N ALA A 732 7.09 -4.48 -15.35
CA ALA A 732 6.80 -3.81 -14.08
C ALA A 732 6.96 -2.28 -14.19
N LEU A 733 8.07 -1.80 -14.79
CA LEU A 733 8.24 -0.37 -15.08
C LEU A 733 7.16 0.17 -16.01
N PHE A 734 6.76 -0.57 -17.05
CA PHE A 734 5.64 -0.17 -17.92
C PHE A 734 4.34 0.01 -17.12
N VAL A 735 4.01 -0.93 -16.23
CA VAL A 735 2.82 -0.86 -15.37
C VAL A 735 2.86 0.34 -14.40
N ALA A 736 4.04 0.70 -13.88
CA ALA A 736 4.20 1.90 -13.04
C ALA A 736 3.82 3.20 -13.78
N HIS A 737 4.02 3.26 -15.11
CA HIS A 737 3.78 4.44 -15.93
C HIS A 737 2.42 4.45 -16.66
N LEU A 738 1.50 3.52 -16.34
CA LEU A 738 0.14 3.48 -16.92
C LEU A 738 -0.82 4.57 -16.40
N GLY A 739 -0.31 5.62 -15.73
CA GLY A 739 -1.06 6.83 -15.38
C GLY A 739 -2.10 6.68 -14.25
N PHE A 740 -2.11 5.55 -13.52
CA PHE A 740 -3.01 5.31 -12.38
C PHE A 740 -2.28 5.20 -11.03
N MET A 741 -0.95 5.24 -11.02
CA MET A 741 -0.13 5.35 -9.81
C MET A 741 0.43 6.77 -9.72
N ASP A 742 0.55 7.33 -8.52
CA ASP A 742 1.11 8.66 -8.32
C ASP A 742 2.65 8.59 -8.27
N PRO A 743 3.40 9.21 -9.21
CA PRO A 743 4.86 9.21 -9.22
C PRO A 743 5.48 10.22 -8.24
N GLN A 744 4.68 11.07 -7.59
CA GLN A 744 5.14 12.19 -6.76
C GLN A 744 5.95 11.73 -5.53
N ILE A 745 6.75 12.63 -4.97
CA ILE A 745 7.55 12.40 -3.74
C ILE A 745 6.89 13.17 -2.60
N GLY A 746 6.08 12.45 -1.81
CA GLY A 746 5.39 12.97 -0.63
C GLY A 746 6.03 12.54 0.69
N ASN A 747 5.46 12.99 1.80
CA ASN A 747 5.87 12.58 3.14
C ASN A 747 5.35 11.17 3.51
N LEU A 748 6.13 10.41 4.28
CA LEU A 748 5.67 9.13 4.85
C LEU A 748 4.45 9.34 5.76
N VAL A 749 3.36 8.60 5.55
CA VAL A 749 2.27 8.51 6.54
C VAL A 749 2.80 8.06 7.91
N PRO A 750 2.26 8.55 9.05
CA PRO A 750 2.88 8.39 10.37
C PRO A 750 3.24 6.95 10.77
N VAL A 751 2.43 5.96 10.40
CA VAL A 751 2.68 4.54 10.71
C VAL A 751 3.93 3.98 10.01
N LEU A 752 4.25 4.46 8.80
CA LEU A 752 5.42 4.04 8.02
C LEU A 752 6.73 4.69 8.48
N LYS A 753 6.70 5.63 9.43
CA LYS A 753 7.89 6.19 10.09
C LYS A 753 8.47 5.17 11.07
N SER A 754 9.03 4.09 10.53
CA SER A 754 9.54 2.95 11.27
C SER A 754 10.65 2.24 10.51
N TYR A 755 11.60 1.65 11.23
CA TYR A 755 12.63 0.78 10.66
C TYR A 755 12.03 -0.45 9.95
N TRP A 756 10.79 -0.85 10.31
CA TRP A 756 10.04 -1.91 9.65
C TRP A 756 9.73 -1.63 8.17
N LEU A 757 9.62 -0.37 7.73
CA LEU A 757 9.54 -0.03 6.30
C LEU A 757 10.73 -0.60 5.53
N ASN A 758 11.92 -0.56 6.14
CA ASN A 758 13.17 -0.96 5.49
C ASN A 758 13.42 -2.48 5.57
N ILE A 759 12.70 -3.21 6.43
CA ILE A 759 12.88 -4.65 6.67
C ILE A 759 11.69 -5.48 6.17
N HIS A 760 10.48 -5.19 6.65
CA HIS A 760 9.27 -5.95 6.31
C HIS A 760 8.78 -5.62 4.90
N VAL A 761 8.57 -4.34 4.58
CA VAL A 761 7.98 -3.92 3.31
C VAL A 761 8.94 -4.22 2.15
N SER A 762 10.25 -4.07 2.37
CA SER A 762 11.28 -4.44 1.38
C SER A 762 11.27 -5.95 1.09
N ILE A 763 11.39 -6.83 2.09
CA ILE A 763 11.50 -8.27 1.84
C ILE A 763 10.21 -8.86 1.22
N ILE A 764 9.02 -8.40 1.65
CA ILE A 764 7.76 -8.86 1.07
C ILE A 764 7.58 -8.36 -0.37
N THR A 765 7.92 -7.10 -0.66
CA THR A 765 7.78 -6.53 -2.01
C THR A 765 8.81 -7.12 -2.98
N ALA A 766 10.04 -7.36 -2.53
CA ALA A 766 11.06 -8.04 -3.32
C ALA A 766 10.67 -9.50 -3.66
N SER A 767 9.89 -10.17 -2.79
CA SER A 767 9.38 -11.52 -3.07
C SER A 767 8.57 -11.59 -4.36
N TYR A 768 7.81 -10.54 -4.69
CA TYR A 768 7.00 -10.48 -5.90
C TYR A 768 7.84 -10.47 -7.18
N GLY A 769 9.08 -9.95 -7.14
CA GLY A 769 10.02 -10.05 -8.26
C GLY A 769 10.49 -11.49 -8.52
N PHE A 770 10.76 -12.27 -7.46
CA PHE A 770 11.08 -13.69 -7.59
C PHE A 770 9.86 -14.52 -8.05
N LEU A 771 8.67 -14.25 -7.52
CA LEU A 771 7.45 -14.99 -7.87
C LEU A 771 6.92 -14.61 -9.27
N GLY A 772 7.09 -13.37 -9.70
CA GLY A 772 6.89 -12.96 -11.10
C GLY A 772 7.92 -13.59 -12.04
N LEU A 773 9.16 -13.80 -11.62
CA LEU A 773 10.14 -14.55 -12.42
C LEU A 773 9.72 -16.02 -12.57
N CYS A 774 9.09 -16.62 -11.55
CA CYS A 774 8.49 -17.95 -11.66
C CYS A 774 7.34 -17.99 -12.69
N PHE A 775 6.53 -16.93 -12.80
CA PHE A 775 5.48 -16.80 -13.82
C PHE A 775 6.07 -16.78 -15.24
N VAL A 776 7.05 -15.91 -15.51
CA VAL A 776 7.67 -15.79 -16.84
C VAL A 776 8.44 -17.08 -17.22
N LEU A 777 9.18 -17.67 -16.27
CA LEU A 777 9.84 -18.97 -16.48
C LEU A 777 8.85 -20.12 -16.66
N GLY A 778 7.67 -20.05 -16.03
CA GLY A 778 6.58 -21.00 -16.22
C GLY A 778 5.99 -20.94 -17.64
N ILE A 779 5.64 -19.74 -18.12
CA ILE A 779 5.19 -19.50 -19.51
C ILE A 779 6.23 -20.02 -20.50
N LEU A 780 7.50 -19.66 -20.30
CA LEU A 780 8.61 -20.17 -21.11
C LEU A 780 8.62 -21.71 -21.15
N ASN A 781 8.53 -22.37 -19.99
CA ASN A 781 8.60 -23.83 -19.94
C ASN A 781 7.42 -24.49 -20.69
N LEU A 782 6.21 -23.89 -20.63
CA LEU A 782 5.04 -24.35 -21.40
C LEU A 782 5.25 -24.16 -22.92
N VAL A 783 5.82 -23.04 -23.36
CA VAL A 783 6.19 -22.82 -24.77
C VAL A 783 7.23 -23.84 -25.24
N LEU A 784 8.25 -24.14 -24.42
CA LEU A 784 9.25 -25.18 -24.73
C LEU A 784 8.60 -26.57 -24.83
N PHE A 785 7.60 -26.89 -23.99
CA PHE A 785 6.79 -28.10 -24.12
C PHE A 785 6.01 -28.15 -25.44
N ILE A 786 5.38 -27.05 -25.88
CA ILE A 786 4.67 -26.98 -27.16
C ILE A 786 5.63 -27.18 -28.34
N LEU A 787 6.82 -26.57 -28.29
CA LEU A 787 7.87 -26.69 -29.31
C LEU A 787 8.59 -28.07 -29.30
N ARG A 788 8.36 -28.90 -28.27
CA ARG A 788 9.01 -30.21 -28.11
C ARG A 788 8.70 -31.15 -29.27
N LYS A 789 9.74 -31.84 -29.77
CA LYS A 789 9.68 -32.92 -30.76
C LYS A 789 10.61 -34.05 -30.32
N GLN A 790 10.22 -35.28 -30.63
CA GLN A 790 11.01 -36.48 -30.33
C GLN A 790 12.40 -36.40 -30.99
N GLY A 791 13.44 -36.92 -30.31
CA GLY A 791 14.85 -36.83 -30.75
C GLY A 791 15.61 -35.55 -30.35
N ARG A 792 14.95 -34.47 -29.91
CA ARG A 792 15.63 -33.20 -29.53
C ARG A 792 16.08 -33.16 -28.06
N SER A 793 17.11 -33.93 -27.72
CA SER A 793 17.62 -34.09 -26.34
C SER A 793 17.95 -32.77 -25.62
N ASN A 794 18.44 -31.74 -26.32
CA ASN A 794 18.83 -30.47 -25.71
C ASN A 794 17.63 -29.55 -25.36
N LEU A 795 16.47 -29.75 -26.00
CA LEU A 795 15.23 -29.09 -25.61
C LEU A 795 14.70 -29.67 -24.29
N ASP A 796 14.79 -30.99 -24.11
CA ASP A 796 14.45 -31.65 -22.84
C ASP A 796 15.41 -31.22 -21.71
N LYS A 797 16.72 -31.15 -21.96
CA LYS A 797 17.68 -30.54 -21.00
C LYS A 797 17.31 -29.10 -20.65
N THR A 798 16.90 -28.29 -21.63
CA THR A 798 16.49 -26.90 -21.39
C THR A 798 15.25 -26.83 -20.50
N ILE A 799 14.22 -27.63 -20.79
CA ILE A 799 13.00 -27.71 -19.97
C ILE A 799 13.35 -28.11 -18.53
N LEU A 800 14.24 -29.10 -18.34
CA LEU A 800 14.69 -29.53 -17.01
C LEU A 800 15.45 -28.41 -16.27
N SER A 801 16.34 -27.69 -16.94
CA SER A 801 17.09 -26.56 -16.36
C SER A 801 16.19 -25.37 -16.03
N VAL A 802 15.27 -24.98 -16.92
CA VAL A 802 14.27 -23.93 -16.65
C VAL A 802 13.37 -24.32 -15.48
N SER A 803 12.96 -25.59 -15.40
CA SER A 803 12.18 -26.11 -14.26
C SER A 803 12.96 -26.05 -12.95
N ALA A 804 14.26 -26.36 -12.96
CA ALA A 804 15.11 -26.27 -11.77
C ALA A 804 15.33 -24.82 -11.31
N ILE A 805 15.52 -23.88 -12.24
CA ILE A 805 15.62 -22.44 -11.96
C ILE A 805 14.30 -21.92 -11.39
N ASN A 806 13.16 -22.29 -11.98
CA ASN A 806 11.81 -21.95 -11.50
C ASN A 806 11.58 -22.48 -10.07
N GLU A 807 11.91 -23.75 -9.77
CA GLU A 807 11.80 -24.29 -8.41
C GLU A 807 12.73 -23.59 -7.42
N MET A 808 13.95 -23.20 -7.81
CA MET A 808 14.86 -22.41 -6.97
C MET A 808 14.36 -20.98 -6.72
N SER A 809 13.86 -20.31 -7.76
CA SER A 809 13.28 -18.97 -7.68
C SER A 809 12.03 -18.96 -6.78
N MET A 810 11.20 -20.01 -6.88
CA MET A 810 10.01 -20.19 -6.06
C MET A 810 10.34 -20.46 -4.59
N ILE A 811 11.41 -21.21 -4.29
CA ILE A 811 11.88 -21.41 -2.91
C ILE A 811 12.33 -20.07 -2.29
N LEU A 812 13.06 -19.23 -3.04
CA LEU A 812 13.50 -17.91 -2.57
C LEU A 812 12.31 -16.94 -2.41
N GLY A 813 11.43 -16.86 -3.41
CA GLY A 813 10.24 -16.02 -3.37
C GLY A 813 9.28 -16.41 -2.24
N LEU A 814 9.01 -17.70 -2.03
CA LEU A 814 8.20 -18.18 -0.91
C LEU A 814 8.88 -17.86 0.44
N PHE A 815 10.19 -18.04 0.57
CA PHE A 815 10.91 -17.65 1.78
C PHE A 815 10.73 -16.15 2.08
N MET A 816 10.98 -15.28 1.10
CA MET A 816 10.87 -13.84 1.27
C MET A 816 9.44 -13.37 1.55
N LEU A 817 8.44 -13.96 0.89
CA LEU A 817 7.02 -13.72 1.15
C LEU A 817 6.61 -14.15 2.57
N THR A 818 7.06 -15.33 3.01
CA THR A 818 6.69 -15.90 4.32
C THR A 818 7.39 -15.17 5.47
N ALA A 819 8.70 -14.90 5.33
CA ALA A 819 9.45 -14.09 6.27
C ALA A 819 8.89 -12.66 6.33
N GLY A 820 8.60 -12.06 5.18
CA GLY A 820 7.95 -10.76 5.08
C GLY A 820 6.64 -10.70 5.83
N ASN A 821 5.69 -11.60 5.52
CA ASN A 821 4.38 -11.63 6.17
C ASN A 821 4.47 -11.71 7.70
N PHE A 822 5.32 -12.59 8.25
CA PHE A 822 5.44 -12.75 9.70
C PHE A 822 6.25 -11.66 10.40
N LEU A 823 7.24 -11.05 9.73
CA LEU A 823 7.85 -9.79 10.20
C LEU A 823 6.84 -8.63 10.18
N GLY A 824 5.88 -8.65 9.24
CA GLY A 824 4.74 -7.73 9.21
C GLY A 824 3.83 -7.89 10.43
N GLY A 825 3.62 -9.11 10.90
CA GLY A 825 2.92 -9.38 12.16
C GLY A 825 3.68 -8.86 13.39
N VAL A 826 5.02 -8.90 13.38
CA VAL A 826 5.83 -8.27 14.45
C VAL A 826 5.67 -6.75 14.42
N TRP A 827 5.78 -6.14 13.24
CA TRP A 827 5.54 -4.72 13.01
C TRP A 827 4.14 -4.28 13.48
N ALA A 828 3.08 -5.00 13.08
CA ALA A 828 1.70 -4.70 13.47
C ALA A 828 1.49 -4.68 15.00
N ASN A 829 2.27 -5.47 15.74
CA ASN A 829 2.20 -5.49 17.21
C ASN A 829 2.96 -4.34 17.89
N GLU A 830 4.03 -3.86 17.27
CA GLU A 830 4.75 -2.65 17.70
C GLU A 830 4.01 -1.37 17.28
N SER A 831 3.35 -1.39 16.11
CA SER A 831 2.56 -0.28 15.59
C SER A 831 1.18 -0.18 16.22
N TRP A 832 0.39 -1.26 16.31
CA TRP A 832 -1.03 -1.23 16.67
C TRP A 832 -1.42 -2.12 17.86
N GLY A 833 -0.45 -2.79 18.49
CA GLY A 833 -0.67 -3.56 19.72
C GLY A 833 -1.18 -5.00 19.57
N ARG A 834 -1.30 -5.52 18.34
CA ARG A 834 -1.68 -6.92 18.04
C ARG A 834 -0.91 -7.45 16.84
N TYR A 835 -0.55 -8.75 16.82
CA TYR A 835 0.33 -9.31 15.77
C TYR A 835 -0.40 -9.88 14.55
N TRP A 836 -1.71 -10.10 14.63
CA TRP A 836 -2.55 -10.59 13.53
C TRP A 836 -3.99 -10.11 13.73
N GLY A 837 -4.65 -9.71 12.66
CA GLY A 837 -5.97 -9.09 12.69
C GLY A 837 -7.04 -9.77 11.83
N TRP A 838 -6.64 -10.66 10.91
CA TRP A 838 -7.44 -11.16 9.79
C TRP A 838 -7.84 -10.09 8.77
N ASP A 839 -7.08 -8.99 8.71
CA ASP A 839 -7.24 -7.96 7.69
C ASP A 839 -7.06 -8.56 6.27
N PRO A 840 -7.69 -8.01 5.22
CA PRO A 840 -7.57 -8.58 3.88
C PRO A 840 -6.15 -8.67 3.32
N LYS A 841 -5.20 -7.78 3.66
CA LYS A 841 -3.80 -7.86 3.18
C LYS A 841 -3.04 -8.96 3.92
N GLU A 842 -3.16 -9.04 5.24
CA GLU A 842 -2.65 -10.16 6.05
C GLU A 842 -3.16 -11.50 5.50
N THR A 843 -4.47 -11.58 5.25
CA THR A 843 -5.15 -12.80 4.83
C THR A 843 -4.77 -13.20 3.40
N TRP A 844 -4.68 -12.26 2.45
CA TRP A 844 -4.24 -12.57 1.08
C TRP A 844 -2.74 -12.83 0.96
N ALA A 845 -1.89 -12.28 1.84
CA ALA A 845 -0.50 -12.68 1.95
C ALA A 845 -0.39 -14.14 2.44
N LEU A 846 -1.17 -14.52 3.47
CA LEU A 846 -1.27 -15.90 3.93
C LEU A 846 -1.81 -16.86 2.85
N ILE A 847 -2.83 -16.47 2.09
CA ILE A 847 -3.35 -17.25 0.95
C ILE A 847 -2.25 -17.49 -0.09
N SER A 848 -1.49 -16.45 -0.47
CA SER A 848 -0.37 -16.57 -1.41
C SER A 848 0.76 -17.46 -0.87
N ILE A 849 1.05 -17.42 0.44
CA ILE A 849 1.97 -18.38 1.09
C ILE A 849 1.43 -19.81 0.96
N CYS A 850 0.15 -20.05 1.25
CA CYS A 850 -0.49 -21.36 1.11
C CYS A 850 -0.44 -21.88 -0.33
N VAL A 851 -0.69 -21.02 -1.33
CA VAL A 851 -0.60 -21.37 -2.76
C VAL A 851 0.81 -21.81 -3.13
N TYR A 852 1.84 -20.98 -2.91
CA TYR A 852 3.21 -21.34 -3.31
C TYR A 852 3.82 -22.47 -2.47
N ALA A 853 3.44 -22.59 -1.19
CA ALA A 853 3.78 -23.76 -0.38
C ALA A 853 3.17 -25.04 -0.97
N LEU A 854 1.88 -25.02 -1.34
CA LEU A 854 1.21 -26.15 -1.99
C LEU A 854 1.91 -26.54 -3.29
N ILE A 855 2.26 -25.58 -4.15
CA ILE A 855 2.93 -25.86 -5.43
C ILE A 855 4.23 -26.63 -5.20
N LEU A 856 5.09 -26.18 -4.28
CA LEU A 856 6.33 -26.88 -3.93
C LEU A 856 6.10 -28.26 -3.27
N HIS A 857 4.91 -28.54 -2.74
CA HIS A 857 4.56 -29.83 -2.12
C HIS A 857 3.88 -30.81 -3.10
N LEU A 858 3.30 -30.36 -4.21
CA LEU A 858 2.70 -31.24 -5.24
C LEU A 858 3.69 -32.32 -5.76
N ARG A 859 5.01 -32.05 -5.73
CA ARG A 859 6.05 -33.03 -6.08
C ARG A 859 6.00 -34.32 -5.24
N PHE A 860 5.49 -34.27 -4.01
CA PHE A 860 5.38 -35.44 -3.13
C PHE A 860 4.25 -36.41 -3.53
N LEU A 861 3.38 -36.01 -4.45
CA LEU A 861 2.36 -36.89 -5.06
C LEU A 861 2.95 -37.84 -6.13
N GLY A 862 4.27 -37.79 -6.39
CA GLY A 862 4.99 -38.80 -7.19
C GLY A 862 4.78 -38.74 -8.70
N SER A 863 4.19 -37.65 -9.23
CA SER A 863 3.88 -37.54 -10.65
C SER A 863 5.13 -37.55 -11.55
N LYS A 864 5.12 -38.40 -12.57
CA LYS A 864 6.19 -38.50 -13.60
C LYS A 864 6.35 -37.24 -14.45
N ASN A 865 5.40 -36.30 -14.41
CA ASN A 865 5.38 -35.08 -15.23
C ASN A 865 5.69 -33.80 -14.43
N TRP A 866 6.47 -33.88 -13.34
CA TRP A 866 6.77 -32.76 -12.45
C TRP A 866 7.16 -31.44 -13.15
N PRO A 867 8.05 -31.41 -14.17
CA PRO A 867 8.40 -30.18 -14.91
C PRO A 867 7.20 -29.45 -15.53
N PHE A 868 6.20 -30.18 -16.04
CA PHE A 868 4.97 -29.60 -16.61
C PHE A 868 4.01 -29.10 -15.51
N ILE A 869 3.88 -29.86 -14.41
CA ILE A 869 3.05 -29.48 -13.27
C ILE A 869 3.60 -28.18 -12.66
N LEU A 870 4.89 -28.13 -12.35
CA LEU A 870 5.55 -26.95 -11.83
C LEU A 870 5.37 -25.75 -12.78
N ALA A 871 5.56 -25.92 -14.09
CA ALA A 871 5.34 -24.84 -15.06
C ALA A 871 3.91 -24.28 -15.02
N SER A 872 2.91 -25.17 -15.12
CA SER A 872 1.50 -24.80 -15.11
C SER A 872 1.11 -24.12 -13.79
N SER A 873 1.60 -24.66 -12.67
CA SER A 873 1.32 -24.16 -11.33
C SER A 873 2.05 -22.85 -11.00
N SER A 874 3.29 -22.63 -11.44
CA SER A 874 3.96 -21.32 -11.31
C SER A 874 3.19 -20.21 -12.00
N VAL A 875 2.59 -20.53 -13.16
CA VAL A 875 1.81 -19.59 -13.96
C VAL A 875 0.47 -19.28 -13.28
N LEU A 876 -0.30 -20.31 -12.91
CA LEU A 876 -1.61 -20.12 -12.25
C LEU A 876 -1.46 -19.54 -10.83
N GLY A 877 -0.40 -19.87 -10.10
CA GLY A 877 -0.13 -19.35 -8.76
C GLY A 877 0.12 -17.84 -8.71
N PHE A 878 0.63 -17.24 -9.80
CA PHE A 878 0.90 -15.81 -9.84
C PHE A 878 -0.37 -14.94 -9.76
N TYR A 879 -1.53 -15.47 -10.12
CA TYR A 879 -2.81 -14.78 -9.90
C TYR A 879 -3.10 -14.54 -8.41
N SER A 880 -2.55 -15.34 -7.48
CA SER A 880 -2.65 -15.04 -6.05
C SER A 880 -1.84 -13.79 -5.68
N ILE A 881 -0.65 -13.60 -6.26
CA ILE A 881 0.18 -12.39 -6.06
C ILE A 881 -0.47 -11.16 -6.68
N LEU A 882 -1.06 -11.28 -7.87
CA LEU A 882 -1.83 -10.20 -8.48
C LEU A 882 -3.06 -9.82 -7.62
N MET A 883 -3.72 -10.79 -6.98
CA MET A 883 -4.76 -10.51 -6.00
C MET A 883 -4.21 -9.87 -4.72
N THR A 884 -3.11 -10.37 -4.14
CA THR A 884 -2.46 -9.77 -2.96
C THR A 884 -2.03 -8.32 -3.21
N TYR A 885 -1.45 -8.01 -4.37
CA TYR A 885 -0.88 -6.69 -4.68
C TYR A 885 -1.85 -5.70 -5.33
N PHE A 886 -2.65 -6.10 -6.33
CA PHE A 886 -3.63 -5.21 -6.96
C PHE A 886 -5.04 -5.41 -6.40
N GLY A 887 -5.45 -6.66 -6.22
CA GLY A 887 -6.78 -7.01 -5.68
C GLY A 887 -7.05 -6.33 -4.34
N VAL A 888 -6.20 -6.53 -3.33
CA VAL A 888 -6.44 -5.94 -2.00
C VAL A 888 -6.18 -4.43 -1.95
N ASN A 889 -5.24 -3.89 -2.73
CA ASN A 889 -4.96 -2.45 -2.69
C ASN A 889 -6.01 -1.58 -3.39
N TYR A 890 -6.80 -2.13 -4.33
CA TYR A 890 -7.78 -1.36 -5.10
C TYR A 890 -9.22 -1.88 -5.00
N TYR A 891 -9.47 -3.14 -4.63
CA TYR A 891 -10.82 -3.75 -4.67
C TYR A 891 -11.34 -4.23 -3.31
N LEU A 892 -10.56 -4.16 -2.23
CA LEU A 892 -10.98 -4.57 -0.88
C LEU A 892 -10.63 -3.49 0.15
N SER A 893 -11.55 -3.19 1.07
CA SER A 893 -11.29 -2.29 2.21
C SER A 893 -10.55 -3.00 3.35
N GLY A 894 -9.56 -2.35 3.97
CA GLY A 894 -8.84 -2.87 5.14
C GLY A 894 -8.08 -1.79 5.91
N LEU A 895 -7.47 -2.14 7.05
CA LEU A 895 -6.77 -1.20 7.93
C LEU A 895 -5.49 -0.64 7.30
N HIS A 896 -4.94 -1.35 6.33
CA HIS A 896 -3.78 -0.94 5.55
C HIS A 896 -4.13 0.02 4.38
N SER A 897 -5.23 0.75 4.45
CA SER A 897 -5.76 1.60 3.35
C SER A 897 -4.87 2.81 2.99
N TYR A 898 -3.83 3.11 3.76
CA TYR A 898 -2.87 4.20 3.48
C TYR A 898 -2.13 4.09 2.13
N ALA A 899 -2.17 2.93 1.48
CA ALA A 899 -1.63 2.69 0.13
C ALA A 899 -2.71 2.30 -0.90
N ALA A 900 -4.00 2.49 -0.57
CA ALA A 900 -5.11 2.22 -1.47
C ALA A 900 -5.43 3.44 -2.34
N GLY A 901 -5.63 3.21 -3.64
CA GLY A 901 -6.21 4.19 -4.55
C GLY A 901 -7.71 3.96 -4.73
N ASP A 902 -8.35 4.79 -5.56
CA ASP A 902 -9.73 4.53 -6.00
C ASP A 902 -9.87 3.11 -6.58
N PRO A 903 -11.01 2.42 -6.36
CA PRO A 903 -11.31 1.19 -7.07
C PRO A 903 -11.31 1.41 -8.58
N LEU A 904 -10.33 0.76 -9.22
CA LEU A 904 -10.07 0.76 -10.65
C LEU A 904 -11.06 -0.16 -11.37
N PRO A 905 -11.42 0.11 -12.63
CA PRO A 905 -12.07 -0.88 -13.48
C PRO A 905 -11.07 -2.02 -13.79
N ILE A 906 -11.53 -3.27 -13.72
CA ILE A 906 -10.70 -4.43 -14.10
C ILE A 906 -10.31 -4.26 -15.58
N PRO A 907 -9.01 -4.22 -15.95
CA PRO A 907 -8.61 -3.95 -17.32
C PRO A 907 -9.15 -5.02 -18.28
N THR A 908 -9.81 -4.58 -19.36
CA THR A 908 -10.50 -5.49 -20.29
C THR A 908 -9.57 -6.49 -20.97
N PHE A 909 -8.27 -6.18 -21.10
CA PHE A 909 -7.26 -7.12 -21.60
C PHE A 909 -6.95 -8.29 -20.65
N LEU A 910 -7.32 -8.20 -19.37
CA LEU A 910 -7.03 -9.25 -18.39
C LEU A 910 -7.82 -10.54 -18.67
N TYR A 911 -9.07 -10.42 -19.13
CA TYR A 911 -9.90 -11.58 -19.48
C TYR A 911 -9.31 -12.44 -20.61
N PRO A 912 -8.96 -11.90 -21.80
CA PRO A 912 -8.30 -12.68 -22.84
C PRO A 912 -6.87 -13.11 -22.45
N PHE A 913 -6.16 -12.37 -21.59
CA PHE A 913 -4.86 -12.78 -21.06
C PHE A 913 -4.97 -14.03 -20.17
N VAL A 914 -5.95 -14.09 -19.28
CA VAL A 914 -6.27 -15.28 -18.46
C VAL A 914 -6.68 -16.44 -19.36
N ALA A 915 -7.58 -16.22 -20.33
CA ALA A 915 -7.99 -17.27 -21.27
C ALA A 915 -6.81 -17.84 -22.09
N THR A 916 -5.94 -16.97 -22.62
CA THR A 916 -4.70 -17.36 -23.32
C THR A 916 -3.78 -18.19 -22.44
N THR A 917 -3.73 -17.87 -21.13
CA THR A 917 -2.91 -18.58 -20.15
C THR A 917 -3.42 -20.01 -19.92
N PHE A 918 -4.74 -20.23 -19.85
CA PHE A 918 -5.31 -21.58 -19.81
C PHE A 918 -5.10 -22.34 -21.12
N ILE A 919 -5.26 -21.70 -22.28
CA ILE A 919 -5.00 -22.30 -23.60
C ILE A 919 -3.54 -22.77 -23.71
N LEU A 920 -2.58 -21.98 -23.22
CA LEU A 920 -1.16 -22.34 -23.19
C LEU A 920 -0.89 -23.62 -22.37
N VAL A 921 -1.50 -23.75 -21.19
CA VAL A 921 -1.41 -24.96 -20.34
C VAL A 921 -2.02 -26.17 -21.03
N ILE A 922 -3.21 -26.02 -21.63
CA ILE A 922 -3.91 -27.09 -22.37
C ILE A 922 -3.09 -27.56 -23.57
N TRP A 923 -2.48 -26.65 -24.34
CA TRP A 923 -1.70 -27.04 -25.51
C TRP A 923 -0.38 -27.73 -25.13
N ALA A 924 0.29 -27.27 -24.07
CA ALA A 924 1.48 -27.91 -23.53
C ALA A 924 1.20 -29.31 -22.91
N TYR A 925 -0.02 -29.56 -22.41
CA TYR A 925 -0.42 -30.84 -21.80
C TYR A 925 -0.15 -32.04 -22.72
N PHE A 926 -0.41 -31.92 -24.02
CA PHE A 926 -0.19 -33.01 -24.98
C PHE A 926 1.26 -33.48 -25.07
N LYS A 927 2.24 -32.65 -24.65
CA LYS A 927 3.68 -32.95 -24.71
C LYS A 927 4.36 -33.06 -23.33
N ARG A 928 3.57 -33.04 -22.25
CA ARG A 928 3.97 -33.03 -20.82
C ARG A 928 4.89 -34.16 -20.33
N HIS A 929 5.07 -35.23 -21.12
CA HIS A 929 5.73 -36.47 -20.70
C HIS A 929 7.25 -36.33 -20.61
N LEU A 930 7.73 -35.72 -19.51
CA LEU A 930 9.14 -35.56 -19.19
C LEU A 930 9.34 -35.62 -17.67
N SER A 931 10.16 -36.58 -17.21
CA SER A 931 10.49 -36.76 -15.80
C SER A 931 11.77 -36.03 -15.40
N LEU A 932 11.74 -35.35 -14.24
CA LEU A 932 12.95 -34.81 -13.62
C LEU A 932 13.88 -35.97 -13.22
N PRO A 933 15.18 -35.95 -13.55
CA PRO A 933 16.12 -36.97 -13.06
C PRO A 933 16.27 -36.93 -11.54
N LYS A 934 16.73 -38.05 -10.95
CA LYS A 934 17.08 -38.10 -9.52
C LYS A 934 18.22 -37.13 -9.25
N LEU A 935 17.96 -36.10 -8.43
CA LEU A 935 19.01 -35.16 -8.01
C LEU A 935 19.92 -35.84 -6.97
N GLN A 936 21.22 -35.89 -7.27
CA GLN A 936 22.28 -36.28 -6.35
C GLN A 936 22.65 -35.10 -5.45
#